data_AF-A0A074L7N8-F1
#
_entry.id   AF-A0A074L7N8-F1
#
_cell.length_a   1.000
_cell.length_b   1.000
_cell.length_c   1.000
_cell.angle_alpha   90.00
_cell.angle_beta   90.00
_cell.angle_gamma   90.00
#
_symmetry.space_group_name_H-M   'P 1'
#
loop_
_entity.id
_entity.type
_entity.pdbx_description
1 polymer ?
#
loop_
_entity_poly.entity_id
_entity_poly.type
_entity_poly.pdbx_seq_one_letter_code
_entity_poly.pdbx_strand_id
1 'polypeptide(L)'
;MEDNAKQILEKWFGSRGWKPFPYQYEAWDSYLSGKSGLLNAPTGSGKTFSLWIPVLIEYIQQNPDWRKPKKNGLQLIWVTPLRALARDIQKAMTAVCEEIGLPWTVSIRNGDTSTQERTQQKKKMPECLITTPESLHLLLTQKDNPAIFTNLKAIVIDEWHELLANKRGVQIQLALSYIKTLLKHPPKIWGISATIGNMPIAFSALLGPNAPKLNIIKADIKKEIIITSIIPDVVEKYPWSGHLGVKMIEKLFPIIEESKTTLLFTNTRSQTEIWYQKWMEKAPHMAGLVAMHHGSLDNDVRNWVEQALHDGRLKLVICTSSLDLGVDFRPVDTVIQVGGPKGISRFAQRAGRAGHQPGLPSKIFFVPTHSLELIEGSALRHAIAEERYEIQYPMEKSFDVLVQFLVTIAVGIGFVRDEMFHLLKDTYAFRELTLEEYEWSLEFVTVGGKSLGGYEEFLKVEISNEGRYQVTSKKIAMRHRLSMGTIVSDPMLKVKYMTGGYLGVVEESFIAKMKPGDVFWFAGKSLEYAMLKDMTVLVRRSKKKTNTIPKWMGGRLPLSSQMSKMLREELELAGNDPLASAEITAIQPILELQKVLSLVPDQRTLLIEKTISKEGTHVFFYPFEGRFVHEILGALIAYRISVSYPISFSIAMNDYGFELLSDSDIPIEDVLAEDLFSLHNLKEDILTSINESEMAKRKFRDIASIAGLVFQGYPGKPITNRHLQATSGILYGVFQEYDPENLLLEQAQKEALTMQMEHDRLIEAVKRINDQKIILKYTNKFTPFAFPIMVDRLRSTLSSESLEDRVLKMQARLIK
;
A
#
# COMPACT_ATOMS: atom_id res chain seq x y z
N MET A 1 24.08 31.00 24.91
CA MET A 1 23.95 30.98 23.43
C MET A 1 22.84 30.05 22.97
N GLU A 2 22.58 28.92 23.65
CA GLU A 2 21.45 28.03 23.33
C GLU A 2 20.09 28.74 23.33
N ASP A 3 19.81 29.56 24.35
CA ASP A 3 18.57 30.33 24.47
C ASP A 3 18.33 31.27 23.28
N ASN A 4 19.38 31.83 22.68
CA ASN A 4 19.23 32.80 21.60
C ASN A 4 18.71 32.14 20.30
N ALA A 5 19.19 30.94 19.97
CA ALA A 5 18.75 30.22 18.78
C ALA A 5 17.29 29.74 18.92
N LYS A 6 16.95 29.11 20.05
CA LYS A 6 15.57 28.64 20.33
C LYS A 6 14.59 29.81 20.32
N GLN A 7 14.95 30.95 20.93
CA GLN A 7 14.14 32.17 20.93
C GLN A 7 13.87 32.75 19.53
N ILE A 8 14.83 32.66 18.60
CA ILE A 8 14.61 33.12 17.21
C ILE A 8 13.47 32.32 16.58
N LEU A 9 13.49 31.00 16.73
CA LEU A 9 12.47 30.13 16.15
C LEU A 9 11.13 30.28 16.89
N GLU A 10 11.13 30.44 18.21
CA GLU A 10 9.91 30.73 18.97
C GLU A 10 9.27 32.06 18.57
N LYS A 11 10.07 33.11 18.30
CA LYS A 11 9.57 34.37 17.75
C LYS A 11 8.96 34.20 16.35
N TRP A 12 9.52 33.31 15.53
CA TRP A 12 8.95 32.96 14.23
C TRP A 12 7.61 32.23 14.37
N PHE A 13 7.47 31.32 15.33
CA PHE A 13 6.15 30.74 15.65
C PHE A 13 5.17 31.85 16.10
N GLY A 14 5.62 32.74 16.99
CA GLY A 14 4.82 33.86 17.50
C GLY A 14 4.35 34.85 16.43
N SER A 15 5.19 35.15 15.42
CA SER A 15 4.80 36.04 14.30
C SER A 15 3.69 35.46 13.42
N ARG A 16 3.51 34.14 13.46
CA ARG A 16 2.41 33.42 12.78
C ARG A 16 1.20 33.17 13.69
N GLY A 17 1.24 33.68 14.93
CA GLY A 17 0.21 33.40 15.94
C GLY A 17 0.21 31.95 16.43
N TRP A 18 1.33 31.24 16.27
CA TRP A 18 1.48 29.84 16.66
C TRP A 18 2.30 29.71 17.94
N LYS A 19 2.12 28.59 18.64
CA LYS A 19 2.96 28.18 19.76
C LYS A 19 3.41 26.73 19.53
N PRO A 20 4.69 26.38 19.73
CA PRO A 20 5.12 25.00 19.64
C PRO A 20 4.41 24.12 20.69
N PHE A 21 4.11 22.88 20.31
CA PHE A 21 3.51 21.89 21.20
C PHE A 21 4.54 21.33 22.20
N PRO A 22 4.11 20.83 23.37
CA PRO A 22 5.01 20.21 24.35
C PRO A 22 5.89 19.10 23.75
N TYR A 23 5.31 18.22 22.95
CA TYR A 23 6.05 17.13 22.30
C TYR A 23 7.05 17.63 21.23
N GLN A 24 6.84 18.82 20.66
CA GLN A 24 7.81 19.44 19.75
C GLN A 24 9.04 19.88 20.53
N TYR A 25 8.86 20.51 21.70
CA TYR A 25 9.97 20.84 22.59
C TYR A 25 10.74 19.60 23.02
N GLU A 26 10.04 18.53 23.40
CA GLU A 26 10.67 17.25 23.75
C GLU A 26 11.49 16.68 22.58
N ALA A 27 10.95 16.75 21.35
CA ALA A 27 11.67 16.32 20.15
C ALA A 27 12.91 17.18 19.88
N TRP A 28 12.81 18.49 20.08
CA TRP A 28 13.92 19.41 19.90
C TRP A 28 15.04 19.12 20.91
N ASP A 29 14.70 19.02 22.18
CA ASP A 29 15.67 18.81 23.26
C ASP A 29 16.31 17.41 23.13
N SER A 30 15.53 16.38 22.76
CA SER A 30 16.04 15.03 22.47
C SER A 30 17.02 15.02 21.28
N TYR A 31 16.66 15.65 20.16
CA TYR A 31 17.54 15.80 19.00
C TYR A 31 18.84 16.55 19.34
N LEU A 32 18.73 17.68 20.04
CA LEU A 32 19.88 18.53 20.40
C LEU A 32 20.82 17.83 21.38
N SER A 33 20.29 16.91 22.21
CA SER A 33 21.10 16.01 23.05
C SER A 33 21.86 14.90 22.29
N GLY A 34 21.79 14.89 20.95
CA GLY A 34 22.49 13.93 20.10
C GLY A 34 21.73 12.62 19.85
N LYS A 35 20.46 12.53 20.27
CA LYS A 35 19.71 11.27 20.18
C LYS A 35 19.08 11.05 18.80
N SER A 36 18.95 9.78 18.44
CA SER A 36 18.10 9.26 17.36
C SER A 36 16.80 8.73 17.96
N GLY A 37 15.69 8.71 17.21
CA GLY A 37 14.39 8.38 17.81
C GLY A 37 13.23 8.15 16.85
N LEU A 38 12.06 7.85 17.42
CA LEU A 38 10.80 7.78 16.70
C LEU A 38 9.83 8.81 17.29
N LEU A 39 9.26 9.65 16.43
CA LEU A 39 8.19 10.58 16.78
C LEU A 39 6.84 9.97 16.37
N ASN A 40 5.98 9.72 17.35
CA ASN A 40 4.58 9.37 17.12
C ASN A 40 3.68 10.59 17.34
N ALA A 41 3.09 11.10 16.27
CA ALA A 41 2.20 12.27 16.34
C ALA A 41 1.11 12.21 15.26
N PRO A 42 -0.12 12.65 15.55
CA PRO A 42 -1.21 12.61 14.58
C PRO A 42 -0.97 13.59 13.43
N THR A 43 -1.62 13.37 12.29
CA THR A 43 -1.56 14.30 11.15
C THR A 43 -2.14 15.67 11.53
N GLY A 44 -1.59 16.76 11.00
CA GLY A 44 -2.04 18.13 11.34
C GLY A 44 -1.53 18.68 12.67
N SER A 45 -0.65 17.94 13.38
CA SER A 45 -0.03 18.41 14.63
C SER A 45 1.25 19.25 14.44
N GLY A 46 1.72 19.43 13.20
CA GLY A 46 3.00 20.12 12.94
C GLY A 46 4.23 19.22 13.10
N LYS A 47 4.10 17.93 12.75
CA LYS A 47 5.19 16.91 12.79
C LYS A 47 6.47 17.36 12.09
N THR A 48 6.34 18.08 10.96
CA THR A 48 7.48 18.58 10.18
C THR A 48 8.39 19.46 11.03
N PHE A 49 7.82 20.37 11.83
CA PHE A 49 8.60 21.29 12.66
C PHE A 49 9.25 20.61 13.87
N SER A 50 8.77 19.43 14.29
CA SER A 50 9.40 18.66 15.38
C SER A 50 10.83 18.23 15.06
N LEU A 51 11.17 18.04 13.78
CA LEU A 51 12.50 17.57 13.36
C LEU A 51 13.20 18.53 12.39
N TRP A 52 12.49 19.49 11.78
CA TRP A 52 13.12 20.55 11.01
C TRP A 52 13.77 21.63 11.87
N ILE A 53 13.02 22.15 12.85
CA ILE A 53 13.48 23.23 13.72
C ILE A 53 14.76 22.91 14.50
N PRO A 54 14.94 21.71 15.11
CA PRO A 54 16.14 21.47 15.91
C PRO A 54 17.40 21.34 15.05
N VAL A 55 17.29 20.99 13.76
CA VAL A 55 18.40 21.05 12.79
C VAL A 55 18.84 22.51 12.58
N LEU A 56 17.88 23.43 12.47
CA LEU A 56 18.18 24.86 12.32
C LEU A 56 18.79 25.44 13.59
N ILE A 57 18.24 25.07 14.76
CA ILE A 57 18.77 25.49 16.07
C ILE A 57 20.23 25.04 16.21
N GLU A 58 20.53 23.77 15.94
CA GLU A 58 21.88 23.22 15.98
C GLU A 58 22.84 24.01 15.07
N TYR A 59 22.42 24.31 13.83
CA TYR A 59 23.26 25.07 12.91
C TYR A 59 23.52 26.50 13.40
N ILE A 60 22.48 27.21 13.86
CA ILE A 60 22.59 28.59 14.35
C ILE A 60 23.51 28.65 15.58
N GLN A 61 23.41 27.68 16.49
CA GLN A 61 24.28 27.60 17.67
C GLN A 61 25.75 27.39 17.30
N GLN A 62 26.02 26.59 16.26
CA GLN A 62 27.38 26.29 15.80
C GLN A 62 27.97 27.39 14.90
N ASN A 63 27.15 28.34 14.41
CA ASN A 63 27.57 29.34 13.41
C ASN A 63 27.10 30.76 13.80
N PRO A 64 27.94 31.57 14.46
CA PRO A 64 27.58 32.94 14.86
C PRO A 64 27.16 33.87 13.70
N ASP A 65 27.67 33.63 12.50
CA ASP A 65 27.40 34.37 11.26
C ASP A 65 26.47 33.62 10.30
N TRP A 66 25.57 32.78 10.83
CA TRP A 66 24.64 31.90 10.10
C TRP A 66 23.79 32.58 9.01
N ARG A 67 23.60 33.90 9.06
CA ARG A 67 22.88 34.67 8.02
C ARG A 67 23.69 34.89 6.74
N LYS A 68 25.01 34.70 6.77
CA LYS A 68 25.85 34.87 5.58
C LYS A 68 25.80 33.60 4.71
N PRO A 69 25.62 33.71 3.39
CA PRO A 69 25.70 32.55 2.50
C PRO A 69 27.04 31.83 2.63
N LYS A 70 27.00 30.52 2.88
CA LYS A 70 28.17 29.65 3.00
C LYS A 70 27.96 28.37 2.22
N LYS A 71 29.05 27.69 1.86
CA LYS A 71 29.00 26.36 1.23
C LYS A 71 28.87 25.29 2.33
N ASN A 72 27.70 25.22 2.95
CA ASN A 72 27.44 24.30 4.07
C ASN A 72 27.43 22.83 3.62
N GLY A 73 27.13 22.56 2.35
CA GLY A 73 26.88 21.21 1.86
C GLY A 73 25.59 20.63 2.43
N LEU A 74 25.34 19.35 2.19
CA LEU A 74 24.13 18.68 2.65
C LEU A 74 24.13 18.54 4.19
N GLN A 75 23.08 19.05 4.84
CA GLN A 75 22.91 19.03 6.30
C GLN A 75 21.80 18.07 6.73
N LEU A 76 20.70 17.99 5.97
CA LEU A 76 19.54 17.15 6.26
C LEU A 76 19.06 16.40 5.02
N ILE A 77 18.77 15.11 5.19
CA ILE A 77 17.99 14.33 4.22
C ILE A 77 16.62 14.05 4.83
N TRP A 78 15.56 14.40 4.11
CA TRP A 78 14.19 14.08 4.50
C TRP A 78 13.60 13.09 3.49
N VAL A 79 13.43 11.84 3.91
CA VAL A 79 12.85 10.80 3.07
C VAL A 79 11.35 10.79 3.26
N THR A 80 10.60 10.88 2.15
CA THR A 80 9.15 10.66 2.14
C THR A 80 8.79 9.46 1.25
N PRO A 81 7.83 8.60 1.67
CA PRO A 81 7.39 7.48 0.85
C PRO A 81 6.66 7.93 -0.42
N LEU A 82 6.05 9.12 -0.42
CA LEU A 82 5.18 9.60 -1.49
C LEU A 82 5.69 10.90 -2.12
N ARG A 83 5.65 10.96 -3.46
CA ARG A 83 6.13 12.13 -4.22
C ARG A 83 5.28 13.37 -3.96
N ALA A 84 3.97 13.21 -3.79
CA ALA A 84 3.01 14.29 -3.61
C ALA A 84 3.30 15.11 -2.33
N LEU A 85 3.81 14.46 -1.27
CA LEU A 85 4.14 15.11 0.00
C LEU A 85 5.38 16.02 -0.09
N ALA A 86 6.31 15.71 -0.99
CA ALA A 86 7.61 16.37 -1.02
C ALA A 86 7.51 17.90 -1.22
N ARG A 87 6.53 18.36 -2.01
CA ARG A 87 6.34 19.79 -2.31
C ARG A 87 5.85 20.60 -1.13
N ASP A 88 4.91 20.07 -0.35
CA ASP A 88 4.39 20.78 0.81
C ASP A 88 5.44 20.89 1.90
N ILE A 89 6.18 19.80 2.15
CA ILE A 89 7.31 19.81 3.08
C ILE A 89 8.37 20.82 2.62
N GLN A 90 8.70 20.85 1.33
CA GLN A 90 9.65 21.81 0.77
C GLN A 90 9.19 23.25 1.02
N LYS A 91 7.93 23.57 0.69
CA LYS A 91 7.37 24.92 0.88
C LYS A 91 7.41 25.32 2.36
N ALA A 92 6.98 24.44 3.25
CA ALA A 92 6.97 24.71 4.69
C ALA A 92 8.37 24.93 5.26
N MET A 93 9.36 24.11 4.87
CA MET A 93 10.74 24.25 5.32
C MET A 93 11.42 25.50 4.75
N THR A 94 11.16 25.81 3.46
CA THR A 94 11.72 26.98 2.78
C THR A 94 11.21 28.28 3.42
N ALA A 95 9.92 28.34 3.75
CA ALA A 95 9.33 29.50 4.41
C ALA A 95 10.01 29.82 5.74
N VAL A 96 10.35 28.80 6.55
CA VAL A 96 11.11 29.00 7.79
C VAL A 96 12.47 29.64 7.49
N CYS A 97 13.22 29.12 6.52
CA CYS A 97 14.53 29.65 6.16
C CYS A 97 14.47 31.10 5.68
N GLU A 98 13.55 31.41 4.78
CA GLU A 98 13.39 32.76 4.21
C GLU A 98 12.98 33.77 5.29
N GLU A 99 12.02 33.42 6.16
CA GLU A 99 11.47 34.34 7.17
C GLU A 99 12.45 34.62 8.31
N ILE A 100 13.32 33.68 8.67
CA ILE A 100 14.38 33.93 9.67
C ILE A 100 15.66 34.52 9.04
N GLY A 101 15.75 34.56 7.72
CA GLY A 101 16.93 35.04 6.97
C GLY A 101 18.10 34.06 6.94
N LEU A 102 17.82 32.75 6.99
CA LEU A 102 18.82 31.69 6.83
C LEU A 102 18.97 31.36 5.33
N PRO A 103 20.15 31.56 4.71
CA PRO A 103 20.35 31.38 3.27
C PRO A 103 20.55 29.90 2.89
N TRP A 104 19.69 29.02 3.41
CA TRP A 104 19.67 27.59 3.10
C TRP A 104 18.76 27.29 1.92
N THR A 105 19.16 26.33 1.10
CA THR A 105 18.36 25.82 0.00
C THR A 105 17.69 24.51 0.40
N VAL A 106 16.37 24.42 0.23
CA VAL A 106 15.59 23.18 0.38
C VAL A 106 15.17 22.71 -1.00
N SER A 107 15.54 21.49 -1.40
CA SER A 107 15.22 20.96 -2.74
C SER A 107 14.65 19.55 -2.70
N ILE A 108 13.90 19.21 -3.74
CA ILE A 108 13.34 17.87 -3.93
C ILE A 108 14.19 17.09 -4.94
N ARG A 109 14.42 15.81 -4.64
CA ARG A 109 15.03 14.84 -5.55
C ARG A 109 14.18 13.57 -5.60
N ASN A 110 13.43 13.40 -6.69
CA ASN A 110 12.63 12.20 -6.91
C ASN A 110 12.58 11.82 -8.41
N GLY A 111 11.72 10.86 -8.74
CA GLY A 111 11.52 10.40 -10.12
C GLY A 111 11.07 11.50 -11.09
N ASP A 112 10.43 12.57 -10.60
CA ASP A 112 9.88 13.66 -11.41
C ASP A 112 10.86 14.84 -11.56
N THR A 113 11.96 14.87 -10.80
CA THR A 113 13.01 15.90 -10.92
C THR A 113 13.66 15.85 -12.30
N SER A 114 13.71 16.99 -12.99
CA SER A 114 14.24 17.11 -14.35
C SER A 114 15.75 16.85 -14.42
N THR A 115 16.27 16.38 -15.56
CA THR A 115 17.71 16.17 -15.76
C THR A 115 18.55 17.43 -15.50
N GLN A 116 17.98 18.61 -15.80
CA GLN A 116 18.61 19.91 -15.56
C GLN A 116 18.78 20.18 -14.06
N GLU A 117 17.69 20.10 -13.28
CA GLU A 117 17.73 20.27 -11.82
C GLU A 117 18.67 19.24 -11.18
N ARG A 118 18.64 17.99 -11.67
CA ARG A 118 19.52 16.93 -11.17
C ARG A 118 21.00 17.26 -11.33
N THR A 119 21.35 17.87 -12.46
CA THR A 119 22.71 18.31 -12.77
C THR A 119 23.11 19.49 -11.89
N GLN A 120 22.19 20.43 -11.66
CA GLN A 120 22.42 21.60 -10.79
C GLN A 120 22.66 21.17 -9.34
N GLN A 121 21.83 20.28 -8.80
CA GLN A 121 21.98 19.73 -7.46
C GLN A 121 23.33 19.01 -7.28
N LYS A 122 23.82 18.33 -8.32
CA LYS A 122 25.14 17.70 -8.27
C LYS A 122 26.29 18.73 -8.18
N LYS A 123 26.16 19.87 -8.87
CA LYS A 123 27.15 20.96 -8.82
C LYS A 123 27.09 21.75 -7.50
N LYS A 124 25.88 21.98 -7.00
CA LYS A 124 25.60 22.71 -5.75
C LYS A 124 24.53 21.94 -4.97
N MET A 125 24.98 21.07 -4.08
CA MET A 125 24.09 20.29 -3.22
C MET A 125 23.35 21.22 -2.26
N PRO A 126 22.01 21.09 -2.10
CA PRO A 126 21.24 21.87 -1.13
C PRO A 126 21.58 21.46 0.31
N GLU A 127 21.33 22.36 1.26
CA GLU A 127 21.44 22.07 2.69
C GLU A 127 20.38 21.07 3.16
N CYS A 128 19.17 21.12 2.59
CA CYS A 128 18.13 20.14 2.86
C CYS A 128 17.68 19.47 1.55
N LEU A 129 17.72 18.14 1.53
CA LEU A 129 17.27 17.33 0.40
C LEU A 129 16.08 16.46 0.80
N ILE A 130 14.91 16.78 0.24
CA ILE A 130 13.70 15.96 0.34
C ILE A 130 13.73 14.92 -0.78
N THR A 131 13.67 13.64 -0.45
CA THR A 131 13.90 12.55 -1.41
C THR A 131 12.98 11.35 -1.17
N THR A 132 13.06 10.35 -2.03
CA THR A 132 12.42 9.03 -1.86
C THR A 132 13.47 7.95 -1.58
N PRO A 133 13.08 6.77 -1.04
CA PRO A 133 14.00 5.65 -0.84
C PRO A 133 14.83 5.31 -2.09
N GLU A 134 14.20 5.23 -3.26
CA GLU A 134 14.85 4.88 -4.52
C GLU A 134 15.84 5.97 -4.96
N SER A 135 15.45 7.24 -4.77
CA SER A 135 16.29 8.37 -5.15
C SER A 135 17.47 8.55 -4.20
N LEU A 136 17.33 8.17 -2.92
CA LEU A 136 18.44 8.08 -1.98
C LEU A 136 19.47 7.04 -2.43
N HIS A 137 19.04 5.84 -2.84
CA HIS A 137 19.94 4.82 -3.40
C HIS A 137 20.67 5.32 -4.65
N LEU A 138 20.03 6.16 -5.49
CA LEU A 138 20.71 6.76 -6.66
C LEU A 138 21.87 7.67 -6.27
N LEU A 139 21.82 8.31 -5.11
CA LEU A 139 22.94 9.09 -4.58
C LEU A 139 24.10 8.18 -4.13
N LEU A 140 23.79 6.98 -3.61
CA LEU A 140 24.82 6.00 -3.20
C LEU A 140 25.62 5.48 -4.40
N THR A 141 25.02 5.42 -5.60
CA THR A 141 25.70 4.99 -6.84
C THR A 141 26.69 6.02 -7.43
N GLN A 142 26.87 7.18 -6.81
CA GLN A 142 27.83 8.19 -7.26
C GLN A 142 29.25 7.80 -6.83
N LYS A 143 30.23 7.96 -7.72
CA LYS A 143 31.65 7.68 -7.42
C LYS A 143 32.27 8.60 -6.36
N ASP A 144 31.63 9.73 -6.09
CA ASP A 144 32.05 10.72 -5.08
C ASP A 144 31.01 10.82 -3.96
N ASN A 145 30.39 9.67 -3.61
CA ASN A 145 29.36 9.63 -2.57
C ASN A 145 29.84 10.09 -1.18
N PRO A 146 31.10 9.90 -0.73
CA PRO A 146 31.47 10.31 0.64
C PRO A 146 31.47 11.83 0.77
N ALA A 147 31.90 12.55 -0.28
CA ALA A 147 31.91 14.00 -0.33
C ALA A 147 30.49 14.60 -0.25
N ILE A 148 29.48 13.90 -0.77
CA ILE A 148 28.07 14.32 -0.70
C ILE A 148 27.59 14.35 0.75
N PHE A 149 27.92 13.32 1.53
CA PHE A 149 27.38 13.13 2.87
C PHE A 149 28.24 13.73 3.99
N THR A 150 29.46 14.20 3.69
CA THR A 150 30.47 14.61 4.69
C THR A 150 29.95 15.52 5.81
N ASN A 151 29.02 16.43 5.51
CA ASN A 151 28.49 17.41 6.47
C ASN A 151 27.09 17.06 7.02
N LEU A 152 26.56 15.88 6.68
CA LEU A 152 25.21 15.47 7.02
C LEU A 152 25.05 15.33 8.54
N LYS A 153 24.03 16.02 9.10
CA LYS A 153 23.73 16.02 10.54
C LYS A 153 22.60 15.07 10.91
N ALA A 154 21.62 14.94 10.02
CA ALA A 154 20.44 14.13 10.29
C ALA A 154 19.81 13.53 9.04
N ILE A 155 19.12 12.41 9.24
CA ILE A 155 18.23 11.78 8.27
C ILE A 155 16.89 11.57 8.94
N VAL A 156 15.83 12.11 8.33
CA VAL A 156 14.45 11.96 8.80
C VAL A 156 13.68 11.08 7.82
N ILE A 157 13.03 10.03 8.32
CA ILE A 157 12.17 9.14 7.57
C ILE A 157 10.73 9.45 7.94
N ASP A 158 10.04 10.15 7.05
CA ASP A 158 8.64 10.52 7.24
C ASP A 158 7.70 9.36 6.92
N GLU A 159 6.57 9.32 7.61
CA GLU A 159 5.57 8.26 7.52
C GLU A 159 6.19 6.84 7.54
N TRP A 160 7.04 6.57 8.54
CA TRP A 160 7.82 5.33 8.66
C TRP A 160 6.95 4.05 8.63
N HIS A 161 5.72 4.10 9.13
CA HIS A 161 4.77 2.98 9.05
C HIS A 161 4.50 2.53 7.61
N GLU A 162 4.43 3.45 6.65
CA GLU A 162 4.19 3.11 5.25
C GLU A 162 5.37 2.36 4.61
N LEU A 163 6.55 2.42 5.21
CA LEU A 163 7.75 1.73 4.73
C LEU A 163 8.05 0.46 5.54
N LEU A 164 7.55 0.36 6.77
CA LEU A 164 7.91 -0.68 7.72
C LEU A 164 7.73 -2.09 7.15
N ALA A 165 6.54 -2.40 6.66
CA ALA A 165 6.15 -3.72 6.17
C ALA A 165 6.34 -3.88 4.65
N ASN A 166 7.36 -3.26 4.04
CA ASN A 166 7.68 -3.48 2.62
C ASN A 166 9.18 -3.37 2.29
N LYS A 167 9.54 -3.78 1.07
CA LYS A 167 10.93 -3.78 0.57
C LYS A 167 11.56 -2.39 0.47
N ARG A 168 10.75 -1.31 0.44
CA ARG A 168 11.27 0.07 0.50
C ARG A 168 11.79 0.39 1.91
N GLY A 169 11.17 -0.17 2.96
CA GLY A 169 11.72 -0.12 4.32
C GLY A 169 13.08 -0.79 4.41
N VAL A 170 13.25 -1.97 3.81
CA VAL A 170 14.55 -2.67 3.73
C VAL A 170 15.60 -1.82 3.02
N GLN A 171 15.24 -1.17 1.90
CA GLN A 171 16.13 -0.22 1.22
C GLN A 171 16.57 0.92 2.14
N ILE A 172 15.67 1.49 2.93
CA ILE A 172 16.02 2.56 3.88
C ILE A 172 16.97 2.04 4.95
N GLN A 173 16.70 0.88 5.55
CA GLN A 173 17.60 0.28 6.55
C GLN A 173 19.03 0.12 6.03
N LEU A 174 19.18 -0.44 4.82
CA LEU A 174 20.47 -0.63 4.17
C LEU A 174 21.17 0.70 3.87
N ALA A 175 20.44 1.69 3.36
CA ALA A 175 20.98 3.02 3.09
C ALA A 175 21.45 3.73 4.37
N LEU A 176 20.67 3.66 5.44
CA LEU A 176 21.03 4.24 6.73
C LEU A 176 22.30 3.58 7.28
N SER A 177 22.36 2.24 7.30
CA SER A 177 23.52 1.49 7.77
C SER A 177 24.80 1.89 7.00
N TYR A 178 24.72 2.01 5.67
CA TYR A 178 25.86 2.45 4.86
C TYR A 178 26.23 3.92 5.04
N ILE A 179 25.26 4.84 5.12
CA ILE A 179 25.60 6.27 5.32
C ILE A 179 26.28 6.49 6.68
N LYS A 180 25.91 5.73 7.72
CA LYS A 180 26.59 5.79 9.03
C LYS A 180 28.10 5.51 8.90
N THR A 181 28.52 4.58 8.03
CA THR A 181 29.94 4.20 7.89
C THR A 181 30.76 5.22 7.08
N LEU A 182 30.11 6.05 6.27
CA LEU A 182 30.77 7.10 5.50
C LEU A 182 31.23 8.29 6.35
N LEU A 183 30.68 8.44 7.57
CA LEU A 183 30.86 9.63 8.39
C LEU A 183 31.61 9.30 9.69
N LYS A 184 32.55 10.16 10.06
CA LYS A 184 33.24 10.06 11.37
C LYS A 184 32.28 10.20 12.54
N HIS A 185 31.26 11.03 12.37
CA HIS A 185 30.16 11.20 13.31
C HIS A 185 28.88 10.80 12.59
N PRO A 186 28.26 9.66 12.96
CA PRO A 186 27.02 9.22 12.34
C PRO A 186 25.91 10.28 12.43
N PRO A 187 25.05 10.41 11.41
CA PRO A 187 23.95 11.35 11.46
C PRO A 187 22.89 10.88 12.47
N LYS A 188 22.16 11.83 13.06
CA LYS A 188 20.97 11.50 13.86
C LYS A 188 19.88 10.95 12.95
N ILE A 189 19.29 9.82 13.32
CA ILE A 189 18.24 9.16 12.54
C ILE A 189 16.92 9.33 13.28
N TRP A 190 15.91 9.84 12.59
CA TRP A 190 14.58 10.01 13.15
C TRP A 190 13.49 9.48 12.24
N GLY A 191 12.52 8.78 12.81
CA GLY A 191 11.31 8.36 12.10
C GLY A 191 10.11 9.18 12.55
N ILE A 192 9.19 9.50 11.65
CA ILE A 192 7.89 10.11 11.98
C ILE A 192 6.79 9.12 11.64
N SER A 193 5.82 8.93 12.53
CA SER A 193 4.68 8.06 12.26
C SER A 193 3.41 8.53 12.96
N ALA A 194 2.25 8.43 12.30
CA ALA A 194 0.95 8.75 12.90
C ALA A 194 0.33 7.57 13.65
N THR A 195 0.29 6.39 13.01
CA THR A 195 -0.48 5.23 13.49
C THR A 195 0.39 3.97 13.38
N ILE A 196 0.91 3.48 14.52
CA ILE A 196 1.63 2.21 14.62
C ILE A 196 1.20 1.50 15.91
N GLY A 197 0.68 0.28 15.81
CA GLY A 197 0.38 -0.56 16.98
C GLY A 197 1.64 -1.07 17.71
N ASN A 198 2.77 -1.23 17.02
CA ASN A 198 4.00 -1.82 17.55
C ASN A 198 5.24 -0.88 17.46
N MET A 199 5.20 0.25 18.17
CA MET A 199 6.27 1.27 18.12
C MET A 199 7.68 0.76 18.47
N PRO A 200 7.89 -0.16 19.44
CA PRO A 200 9.22 -0.68 19.73
C PRO A 200 9.85 -1.45 18.55
N ILE A 201 9.04 -2.26 17.85
CA ILE A 201 9.50 -2.96 16.64
C ILE A 201 9.81 -1.96 15.54
N ALA A 202 8.96 -0.94 15.35
CA ALA A 202 9.22 0.11 14.38
C ALA A 202 10.51 0.90 14.68
N PHE A 203 10.80 1.17 15.95
CA PHE A 203 12.04 1.81 16.39
C PHE A 203 13.26 0.93 16.08
N SER A 204 13.21 -0.36 16.43
CA SER A 204 14.30 -1.30 16.15
C SER A 204 14.53 -1.46 14.63
N ALA A 205 13.45 -1.53 13.85
CA ALA A 205 13.52 -1.59 12.41
C ALA A 205 14.20 -0.37 11.79
N LEU A 206 14.01 0.83 12.36
CA LEU A 206 14.61 2.06 11.85
C LEU A 206 16.10 2.18 12.20
N LEU A 207 16.47 1.88 13.45
CA LEU A 207 17.80 2.19 13.98
C LEU A 207 18.77 1.01 13.95
N GLY A 208 18.26 -0.22 13.82
CA GLY A 208 19.03 -1.46 13.87
C GLY A 208 18.95 -2.16 15.23
N PRO A 209 19.48 -3.39 15.34
CA PRO A 209 19.50 -4.17 16.58
C PRO A 209 20.41 -3.57 17.65
N ASN A 210 21.46 -2.82 17.26
CA ASN A 210 22.39 -2.17 18.16
C ASN A 210 21.96 -0.73 18.55
N ALA A 211 20.69 -0.39 18.32
CA ALA A 211 20.17 0.93 18.66
C ALA A 211 20.34 1.22 20.16
N PRO A 212 20.62 2.47 20.53
CA PRO A 212 20.66 2.88 21.94
C PRO A 212 19.28 2.73 22.60
N LYS A 213 19.21 3.06 23.90
CA LYS A 213 17.97 3.02 24.69
C LYS A 213 16.78 3.60 23.92
N LEU A 214 15.64 2.91 23.99
CA LEU A 214 14.37 3.28 23.35
C LEU A 214 14.06 4.77 23.57
N ASN A 215 13.96 5.51 22.47
CA ASN A 215 13.67 6.95 22.45
C ASN A 215 12.47 7.20 21.53
N ILE A 216 11.28 7.09 22.10
CA ILE A 216 10.00 7.32 21.41
C ILE A 216 9.33 8.52 22.06
N ILE A 217 9.02 9.53 21.26
CA ILE A 217 8.29 10.71 21.68
C ILE A 217 6.87 10.58 21.17
N LYS A 218 5.90 10.56 22.07
CA LYS A 218 4.48 10.44 21.73
C LYS A 218 3.79 11.77 21.98
N ALA A 219 3.19 12.34 20.94
CA ALA A 219 2.36 13.52 21.08
C ALA A 219 1.08 13.15 21.84
N ASP A 220 0.82 13.86 22.94
CA ASP A 220 -0.45 13.80 23.65
C ASP A 220 -1.46 14.76 22.99
N ILE A 221 -1.86 14.43 21.77
CA ILE A 221 -2.85 15.18 21.00
C ILE A 221 -3.92 14.21 20.55
N LYS A 222 -5.09 14.27 21.19
CA LYS A 222 -6.27 13.53 20.73
C LYS A 222 -7.02 14.37 19.72
N LYS A 223 -7.01 13.92 18.47
CA LYS A 223 -7.89 14.49 17.44
C LYS A 223 -9.18 13.67 17.42
N GLU A 224 -10.30 14.31 17.71
CA GLU A 224 -11.61 13.68 17.62
C GLU A 224 -11.91 13.32 16.16
N ILE A 225 -12.26 12.06 15.91
CA ILE A 225 -12.72 11.58 14.61
C ILE A 225 -14.21 11.30 14.72
N ILE A 226 -15.02 12.08 14.01
CA ILE A 226 -16.47 11.92 13.97
C ILE A 226 -16.82 11.07 12.74
N ILE A 227 -17.35 9.87 13.00
CA ILE A 227 -17.66 8.87 11.97
C ILE A 227 -19.18 8.75 11.80
N THR A 228 -19.68 9.13 10.63
CA THR A 228 -21.10 9.07 10.30
C THR A 228 -21.32 8.17 9.09
N SER A 229 -22.01 7.04 9.27
CA SER A 229 -22.40 6.21 8.12
C SER A 229 -23.63 6.76 7.41
N ILE A 230 -23.60 6.75 6.08
CA ILE A 230 -24.75 7.10 5.26
C ILE A 230 -25.62 5.86 5.11
N ILE A 231 -26.77 5.87 5.77
CA ILE A 231 -27.72 4.75 5.76
C ILE A 231 -28.58 4.83 4.49
N PRO A 232 -28.70 3.75 3.68
CA PRO A 232 -29.60 3.71 2.53
C PRO A 232 -31.07 3.78 2.97
N ASP A 233 -31.95 4.35 2.14
CA ASP A 233 -33.39 4.43 2.45
C ASP A 233 -34.05 3.05 2.54
N VAL A 234 -33.55 2.12 1.73
CA VAL A 234 -33.99 0.73 1.72
C VAL A 234 -32.77 -0.17 1.86
N VAL A 235 -32.81 -1.03 2.88
CA VAL A 235 -31.79 -2.05 3.11
C VAL A 235 -32.22 -3.32 2.38
N GLU A 236 -31.54 -3.60 1.26
CA GLU A 236 -31.79 -4.81 0.46
C GLU A 236 -31.48 -6.06 1.32
N LYS A 237 -32.47 -6.94 1.51
CA LYS A 237 -32.33 -8.19 2.30
C LYS A 237 -31.34 -9.20 1.71
N TYR A 238 -31.07 -9.09 0.40
CA TYR A 238 -30.12 -9.92 -0.34
C TYR A 238 -29.01 -9.03 -0.94
N PRO A 239 -27.99 -8.69 -0.14
CA PRO A 239 -27.01 -7.66 -0.49
C PRO A 239 -25.98 -8.16 -1.51
N TRP A 240 -25.57 -7.29 -2.44
CA TRP A 240 -24.51 -7.57 -3.40
C TRP A 240 -23.73 -6.31 -3.80
N SER A 241 -22.44 -6.46 -4.15
CA SER A 241 -21.50 -5.36 -4.43
C SER A 241 -21.65 -4.73 -5.83
N GLY A 242 -22.87 -4.69 -6.37
CA GLY A 242 -23.14 -4.36 -7.77
C GLY A 242 -23.04 -2.89 -8.13
N HIS A 243 -23.60 -2.04 -7.29
CA HIS A 243 -23.77 -0.63 -7.59
C HIS A 243 -22.58 0.23 -7.16
N LEU A 244 -21.54 -0.36 -6.56
CA LEU A 244 -20.32 0.34 -6.09
C LEU A 244 -20.63 1.56 -5.20
N GLY A 245 -21.80 1.60 -4.56
CA GLY A 245 -22.30 2.72 -3.77
C GLY A 245 -22.85 3.92 -4.56
N VAL A 246 -22.86 3.91 -5.91
CA VAL A 246 -23.27 5.10 -6.71
C VAL A 246 -24.74 5.49 -6.56
N LYS A 247 -25.59 4.56 -6.09
CA LYS A 247 -26.98 4.86 -5.71
C LYS A 247 -27.04 5.92 -4.59
N MET A 248 -26.01 6.00 -3.75
CA MET A 248 -25.93 6.91 -2.60
C MET A 248 -25.54 8.34 -2.96
N ILE A 249 -25.17 8.62 -4.23
CA ILE A 249 -24.68 9.95 -4.66
C ILE A 249 -25.63 11.08 -4.23
N GLU A 250 -26.94 10.89 -4.36
CA GLU A 250 -27.93 11.93 -4.03
C GLU A 250 -27.93 12.28 -2.54
N LYS A 251 -27.67 11.30 -1.66
CA LYS A 251 -27.53 11.54 -0.22
C LYS A 251 -26.27 12.32 0.14
N LEU A 252 -25.29 12.40 -0.77
CA LEU A 252 -24.04 13.13 -0.56
C LEU A 252 -24.13 14.59 -1.00
N PHE A 253 -25.14 14.98 -1.78
CA PHE A 253 -25.33 16.38 -2.18
C PHE A 253 -25.37 17.35 -1.01
N PRO A 254 -26.24 17.18 0.03
CA PRO A 254 -26.28 18.13 1.14
C PRO A 254 -24.95 18.20 1.89
N ILE A 255 -24.30 17.05 2.11
CA ILE A 255 -23.00 16.98 2.79
C ILE A 255 -21.96 17.80 2.03
N ILE A 256 -21.85 17.55 0.71
CA ILE A 256 -20.86 18.23 -0.12
C ILE A 256 -21.19 19.70 -0.29
N GLU A 257 -22.46 20.09 -0.40
CA GLU A 257 -22.87 21.50 -0.50
C GLU A 257 -22.52 22.30 0.76
N GLU A 258 -22.65 21.70 1.95
CA GLU A 258 -22.28 22.31 3.23
C GLU A 258 -20.76 22.39 3.47
N SER A 259 -19.98 21.45 2.93
CA SER A 259 -18.51 21.41 3.04
C SER A 259 -17.83 22.52 2.23
N LYS A 260 -16.66 23.02 2.62
CA LYS A 260 -15.84 23.87 1.73
C LYS A 260 -15.20 23.05 0.62
N THR A 261 -14.52 21.97 1.00
CA THR A 261 -13.88 21.04 0.09
C THR A 261 -13.98 19.63 0.67
N THR A 262 -14.44 18.70 -0.16
CA THR A 262 -14.63 17.29 0.20
C THR A 262 -13.67 16.38 -0.56
N LEU A 263 -13.03 15.45 0.14
CA LEU A 263 -12.31 14.34 -0.47
C LEU A 263 -13.17 13.08 -0.41
N LEU A 264 -13.45 12.47 -1.56
CA LEU A 264 -14.19 11.21 -1.65
C LEU A 264 -13.25 10.09 -2.08
N PHE A 265 -12.92 9.21 -1.15
CA PHE A 265 -12.05 8.07 -1.35
C PHE A 265 -12.80 6.87 -1.90
N THR A 266 -12.20 6.27 -2.91
CA THR A 266 -12.61 4.99 -3.51
C THR A 266 -11.44 4.00 -3.43
N ASN A 267 -11.74 2.71 -3.43
CA ASN A 267 -10.71 1.68 -3.21
C ASN A 267 -9.90 1.37 -4.47
N THR A 268 -10.45 1.63 -5.66
CA THR A 268 -9.78 1.34 -6.94
C THR A 268 -9.85 2.51 -7.90
N ARG A 269 -8.86 2.60 -8.80
CA ARG A 269 -8.82 3.63 -9.86
C ARG A 269 -10.05 3.54 -10.78
N SER A 270 -10.51 2.33 -11.09
CA SER A 270 -11.74 2.11 -11.86
C SER A 270 -12.96 2.67 -11.14
N GLN A 271 -13.07 2.45 -9.82
CA GLN A 271 -14.17 3.00 -9.02
C GLN A 271 -14.13 4.53 -8.99
N THR A 272 -12.94 5.15 -8.92
CA THR A 272 -12.79 6.62 -9.02
C THR A 272 -13.38 7.16 -10.32
N GLU A 273 -13.04 6.56 -11.46
CA GLU A 273 -13.55 6.97 -12.78
C GLU A 273 -15.07 6.78 -12.89
N ILE A 274 -15.60 5.65 -12.38
CA ILE A 274 -17.05 5.38 -12.34
C ILE A 274 -17.78 6.43 -11.50
N TRP A 275 -17.29 6.70 -10.29
CA TRP A 275 -17.88 7.67 -9.39
C TRP A 275 -17.87 9.08 -9.98
N TYR A 276 -16.76 9.48 -10.59
CA TYR A 276 -16.66 10.77 -11.28
C TYR A 276 -17.68 10.89 -12.42
N GLN A 277 -17.78 9.85 -13.26
CA GLN A 277 -18.76 9.84 -14.35
C GLN A 277 -20.19 9.95 -13.81
N LYS A 278 -20.57 9.10 -12.84
CA LYS A 278 -21.92 9.08 -12.27
C LYS A 278 -22.26 10.36 -11.51
N TRP A 279 -21.28 10.97 -10.86
CA TRP A 279 -21.44 12.28 -10.25
C TRP A 279 -21.76 13.35 -11.31
N MET A 280 -20.99 13.41 -12.40
CA MET A 280 -21.21 14.37 -13.48
C MET A 280 -22.54 14.16 -14.21
N GLU A 281 -23.02 12.92 -14.33
CA GLU A 281 -24.35 12.61 -14.87
C GLU A 281 -25.48 13.19 -14.00
N LYS A 282 -25.35 13.14 -12.67
CA LYS A 282 -26.37 13.61 -11.72
C LYS A 282 -26.26 15.10 -11.37
N ALA A 283 -25.04 15.64 -11.32
CA ALA A 283 -24.76 17.03 -10.94
C ALA A 283 -23.89 17.75 -12.00
N PRO A 284 -24.37 17.89 -13.25
CA PRO A 284 -23.60 18.51 -14.33
C PRO A 284 -23.29 20.00 -14.06
N HIS A 285 -24.11 20.68 -13.25
CA HIS A 285 -23.90 22.08 -12.87
C HIS A 285 -22.64 22.29 -11.99
N MET A 286 -22.12 21.23 -11.36
CA MET A 286 -20.87 21.28 -10.59
C MET A 286 -19.61 21.11 -11.46
N ALA A 287 -19.75 21.05 -12.78
CA ALA A 287 -18.62 20.96 -13.70
C ALA A 287 -17.61 22.10 -13.43
N GLY A 288 -16.33 21.74 -13.30
CA GLY A 288 -15.26 22.68 -12.94
C GLY A 288 -15.01 22.82 -11.43
N LEU A 289 -15.95 22.41 -10.58
CA LEU A 289 -15.79 22.34 -9.12
C LEU A 289 -15.46 20.92 -8.62
N VAL A 290 -15.64 19.91 -9.48
CA VAL A 290 -15.35 18.50 -9.18
C VAL A 290 -14.14 18.06 -9.99
N ALA A 291 -13.22 17.35 -9.36
CA ALA A 291 -12.10 16.69 -10.02
C ALA A 291 -11.94 15.24 -9.58
N MET A 292 -11.08 14.51 -10.29
CA MET A 292 -10.67 13.16 -9.93
C MET A 292 -9.14 13.11 -9.75
N HIS A 293 -8.66 12.21 -8.90
CA HIS A 293 -7.23 12.07 -8.64
C HIS A 293 -6.82 10.61 -8.41
N HIS A 294 -5.96 10.08 -9.28
CA HIS A 294 -5.31 8.78 -9.08
C HIS A 294 -3.98 8.71 -9.85
N GLY A 295 -3.07 7.83 -9.42
CA GLY A 295 -1.70 7.76 -9.94
C GLY A 295 -1.53 7.39 -11.43
N SER A 296 -2.61 7.00 -12.11
CA SER A 296 -2.60 6.73 -13.55
C SER A 296 -2.84 7.97 -14.42
N LEU A 297 -3.24 9.10 -13.82
CA LEU A 297 -3.44 10.35 -14.54
C LEU A 297 -2.11 11.04 -14.84
N ASP A 298 -2.14 11.89 -15.86
CA ASP A 298 -1.02 12.76 -16.20
C ASP A 298 -0.56 13.61 -15.00
N ASN A 299 0.75 13.86 -14.93
CA ASN A 299 1.38 14.60 -13.85
C ASN A 299 0.87 16.05 -13.79
N ASP A 300 0.69 16.70 -14.93
CA ASP A 300 0.23 18.09 -14.97
C ASP A 300 -1.21 18.21 -14.46
N VAL A 301 -2.06 17.22 -14.79
CA VAL A 301 -3.42 17.12 -14.25
C VAL A 301 -3.40 16.92 -12.73
N ARG A 302 -2.59 15.98 -12.23
CA ARG A 302 -2.45 15.74 -10.78
C ARG A 302 -1.98 17.00 -10.04
N ASN A 303 -0.94 17.65 -10.54
CA ASN A 303 -0.41 18.91 -9.99
C ASN A 303 -1.47 20.01 -9.97
N TRP A 304 -2.27 20.14 -11.04
CA TRP A 304 -3.34 21.11 -11.10
C TRP A 304 -4.42 20.83 -10.05
N VAL A 305 -4.83 19.57 -9.87
CA VAL A 305 -5.81 19.17 -8.85
C VAL A 305 -5.28 19.43 -7.45
N GLU A 306 -4.05 19.04 -7.15
CA GLU A 306 -3.39 19.29 -5.86
C GLU A 306 -3.33 20.79 -5.55
N GLN A 307 -2.94 21.62 -6.53
CA GLN A 307 -2.91 23.07 -6.36
C GLN A 307 -4.32 23.66 -6.20
N ALA A 308 -5.30 23.20 -6.97
CA ALA A 308 -6.67 23.68 -6.88
C ALA A 308 -7.35 23.28 -5.56
N LEU A 309 -6.99 22.12 -5.00
CA LEU A 309 -7.34 21.72 -3.64
C LEU A 309 -6.72 22.65 -2.61
N HIS A 310 -5.42 22.94 -2.72
CA HIS A 310 -4.73 23.85 -1.80
C HIS A 310 -5.33 25.27 -1.84
N ASP A 311 -5.73 25.74 -3.03
CA ASP A 311 -6.34 27.06 -3.22
C ASP A 311 -7.83 27.11 -2.82
N GLY A 312 -8.44 25.98 -2.43
CA GLY A 312 -9.87 25.90 -2.10
C GLY A 312 -10.79 26.13 -3.29
N ARG A 313 -10.31 25.89 -4.53
CA ARG A 313 -11.08 26.08 -5.77
C ARG A 313 -12.00 24.92 -6.12
N LEU A 314 -11.73 23.74 -5.54
CA LEU A 314 -12.51 22.52 -5.78
C LEU A 314 -13.44 22.25 -4.60
N LYS A 315 -14.70 21.88 -4.93
CA LYS A 315 -15.71 21.47 -3.97
C LYS A 315 -15.59 19.99 -3.64
N LEU A 316 -15.27 19.16 -4.64
CA LEU A 316 -15.17 17.71 -4.49
C LEU A 316 -13.98 17.17 -5.29
N VAL A 317 -13.17 16.31 -4.66
CA VAL A 317 -12.18 15.49 -5.36
C VAL A 317 -12.41 14.02 -5.07
N ILE A 318 -12.68 13.26 -6.13
CA ILE A 318 -12.87 11.81 -6.08
C ILE A 318 -11.52 11.15 -6.33
N CYS A 319 -11.01 10.40 -5.36
CA CYS A 319 -9.63 9.92 -5.40
C CYS A 319 -9.45 8.49 -4.91
N THR A 320 -8.31 7.89 -5.26
CA THR A 320 -7.80 6.69 -4.58
C THR A 320 -6.89 7.09 -3.43
N SER A 321 -6.16 6.12 -2.87
CA SER A 321 -5.09 6.33 -1.89
C SER A 321 -3.96 7.27 -2.31
N SER A 322 -3.98 7.77 -3.56
CA SER A 322 -3.08 8.82 -4.02
C SER A 322 -3.14 10.11 -3.19
N LEU A 323 -4.25 10.36 -2.48
CA LEU A 323 -4.43 11.49 -1.56
C LEU A 323 -4.63 11.06 -0.10
N ASP A 324 -4.47 9.77 0.24
CA ASP A 324 -4.64 9.26 1.63
C ASP A 324 -3.62 9.89 2.59
N LEU A 325 -2.44 10.20 2.05
CA LEU A 325 -1.22 10.41 2.82
C LEU A 325 -0.51 11.70 2.42
N GLY A 326 0.11 12.31 3.41
CA GLY A 326 1.08 13.38 3.27
C GLY A 326 0.52 14.79 3.04
N VAL A 327 -0.27 15.03 2.00
CA VAL A 327 -0.50 16.41 1.52
C VAL A 327 -1.40 17.20 2.52
N ASP A 328 -1.00 18.43 2.87
CA ASP A 328 -1.76 19.33 3.76
C ASP A 328 -2.75 20.15 2.93
N PHE A 329 -3.96 19.61 2.78
CA PHE A 329 -5.06 20.32 2.14
C PHE A 329 -5.87 21.09 3.18
N ARG A 330 -5.34 22.24 3.63
CA ARG A 330 -6.00 23.13 4.61
C ARG A 330 -7.50 23.42 4.34
N PRO A 331 -7.98 23.53 3.09
CA PRO A 331 -9.42 23.75 2.82
C PRO A 331 -10.32 22.52 3.04
N VAL A 332 -9.75 21.31 3.16
CA VAL A 332 -10.53 20.08 3.32
C VAL A 332 -11.09 19.99 4.74
N ASP A 333 -12.40 20.09 4.85
CA ASP A 333 -13.13 19.97 6.10
C ASP A 333 -13.94 18.67 6.21
N THR A 334 -14.09 17.94 5.11
CA THR A 334 -14.92 16.74 5.04
C THR A 334 -14.26 15.64 4.19
N VAL A 335 -14.30 14.41 4.70
CA VAL A 335 -13.87 13.22 3.97
C VAL A 335 -15.06 12.26 3.83
N ILE A 336 -15.15 11.61 2.68
CA ILE A 336 -16.12 10.55 2.39
C ILE A 336 -15.35 9.30 2.01
N GLN A 337 -15.63 8.18 2.65
CA GLN A 337 -15.08 6.87 2.34
C GLN A 337 -16.15 6.01 1.66
N VAL A 338 -15.94 5.63 0.41
CA VAL A 338 -16.83 4.70 -0.31
C VAL A 338 -16.34 3.27 -0.18
N GLY A 339 -17.21 2.41 0.36
CA GLY A 339 -16.95 1.00 0.64
C GLY A 339 -15.99 0.80 1.81
N GLY A 340 -15.92 -0.44 2.29
CA GLY A 340 -15.00 -0.81 3.37
C GLY A 340 -13.55 -0.40 3.05
N PRO A 341 -12.84 0.36 3.92
CA PRO A 341 -11.46 0.79 3.72
C PRO A 341 -10.45 -0.37 3.80
N LYS A 342 -10.94 -1.56 4.20
CA LYS A 342 -10.22 -2.82 4.41
C LYS A 342 -9.19 -2.82 5.54
N GLY A 343 -8.94 -1.67 6.16
CA GLY A 343 -8.17 -1.55 7.40
C GLY A 343 -8.48 -0.27 8.17
N ILE A 344 -8.32 -0.32 9.49
CA ILE A 344 -8.67 0.71 10.46
C ILE A 344 -7.66 1.86 10.42
N SER A 345 -6.36 1.56 10.40
CA SER A 345 -5.29 2.58 10.35
C SER A 345 -5.43 3.48 9.13
N ARG A 346 -5.74 2.89 7.98
CA ARG A 346 -5.97 3.64 6.75
C ARG A 346 -7.20 4.53 6.84
N PHE A 347 -8.30 4.02 7.41
CA PHE A 347 -9.51 4.81 7.60
C PHE A 347 -9.24 6.02 8.51
N ALA A 348 -8.53 5.82 9.61
CA ALA A 348 -8.13 6.90 10.51
C ALA A 348 -7.20 7.92 9.84
N GLN A 349 -6.25 7.47 9.01
CA GLN A 349 -5.39 8.36 8.22
C GLN A 349 -6.20 9.21 7.23
N ARG A 350 -7.16 8.60 6.52
CA ARG A 350 -8.10 9.30 5.63
C ARG A 350 -8.92 10.33 6.39
N ALA A 351 -9.49 9.94 7.54
CA ALA A 351 -10.24 10.85 8.40
C ALA A 351 -9.39 12.05 8.86
N GLY A 352 -8.11 11.81 9.15
CA GLY A 352 -7.13 12.85 9.49
C GLY A 352 -6.90 13.93 8.41
N ARG A 353 -7.40 13.72 7.18
CA ARG A 353 -7.38 14.72 6.10
C ARG A 353 -8.47 15.78 6.24
N ALA A 354 -9.57 15.49 6.92
CA ALA A 354 -10.58 16.47 7.27
C ALA A 354 -10.13 17.31 8.47
N GLY A 355 -10.43 18.62 8.44
CA GLY A 355 -10.26 19.50 9.59
C GLY A 355 -8.81 19.53 10.07
N HIS A 356 -7.86 19.81 9.18
CA HIS A 356 -6.41 19.66 9.44
C HIS A 356 -5.83 20.63 10.48
N GLN A 357 -6.64 21.51 11.06
CA GLN A 357 -6.20 22.46 12.09
C GLN A 357 -6.26 21.84 13.49
N PRO A 358 -5.30 22.15 14.38
CA PRO A 358 -5.36 21.76 15.78
C PRO A 358 -6.68 22.19 16.42
N GLY A 359 -7.36 21.25 17.09
CA GLY A 359 -8.61 21.50 17.81
C GLY A 359 -9.90 21.35 17.00
N LEU A 360 -9.84 21.20 15.67
CA LEU A 360 -11.02 20.87 14.87
C LEU A 360 -11.22 19.35 14.75
N PRO A 361 -12.47 18.84 14.86
CA PRO A 361 -12.73 17.43 14.66
C PRO A 361 -12.57 17.03 13.19
N SER A 362 -12.09 15.81 12.98
CA SER A 362 -12.01 15.16 11.67
C SER A 362 -13.36 14.52 11.35
N LYS A 363 -14.15 15.13 10.45
CA LYS A 363 -15.42 14.55 9.98
C LYS A 363 -15.20 13.58 8.82
N ILE A 364 -15.63 12.35 8.98
CA ILE A 364 -15.61 11.33 7.92
C ILE A 364 -16.97 10.66 7.78
N PHE A 365 -17.45 10.60 6.54
CA PHE A 365 -18.67 9.88 6.18
C PHE A 365 -18.34 8.52 5.57
N PHE A 366 -18.97 7.46 6.05
CA PHE A 366 -18.82 6.12 5.49
C PHE A 366 -20.01 5.80 4.58
N VAL A 367 -19.74 5.44 3.32
CA VAL A 367 -20.76 5.13 2.32
C VAL A 367 -20.66 3.64 1.97
N PRO A 368 -21.59 2.80 2.43
CA PRO A 368 -21.59 1.38 2.09
C PRO A 368 -21.88 1.20 0.59
N THR A 369 -21.16 0.29 -0.05
CA THR A 369 -21.44 -0.16 -1.42
C THR A 369 -22.49 -1.25 -1.48
N HIS A 370 -22.72 -1.94 -0.36
CA HIS A 370 -23.83 -2.86 -0.13
C HIS A 370 -24.15 -2.95 1.38
N SER A 371 -25.35 -3.42 1.72
CA SER A 371 -25.87 -3.36 3.09
C SER A 371 -25.03 -4.07 4.16
N LEU A 372 -24.36 -5.20 3.85
CA LEU A 372 -23.48 -5.88 4.83
C LEU A 372 -22.29 -5.02 5.30
N GLU A 373 -21.84 -4.05 4.49
CA GLU A 373 -20.75 -3.15 4.90
C GLU A 373 -21.17 -2.19 6.03
N LEU A 374 -22.47 -2.13 6.40
CA LEU A 374 -22.90 -1.37 7.58
C LEU A 374 -22.26 -1.91 8.87
N ILE A 375 -22.09 -3.24 9.00
CA ILE A 375 -21.35 -3.80 10.14
C ILE A 375 -19.89 -3.33 10.10
N GLU A 376 -19.28 -3.26 8.91
CA GLU A 376 -17.92 -2.70 8.78
C GLU A 376 -17.86 -1.24 9.26
N GLY A 377 -18.89 -0.44 8.96
CA GLY A 377 -19.02 0.93 9.48
C GLY A 377 -19.08 0.99 11.00
N SER A 378 -19.86 0.11 11.64
CA SER A 378 -19.92 -0.02 13.10
C SER A 378 -18.57 -0.45 13.69
N ALA A 379 -17.93 -1.45 13.07
CA ALA A 379 -16.62 -1.98 13.47
C ALA A 379 -15.53 -0.93 13.43
N LEU A 380 -15.51 -0.09 12.38
CA LEU A 380 -14.56 1.02 12.26
C LEU A 380 -14.74 2.05 13.37
N ARG A 381 -15.98 2.38 13.71
CA ARG A 381 -16.28 3.33 14.80
C ARG A 381 -15.78 2.79 16.13
N HIS A 382 -16.13 1.54 16.44
CA HIS A 382 -15.72 0.90 17.68
C HIS A 382 -14.19 0.77 17.78
N ALA A 383 -13.53 0.32 16.71
CA ALA A 383 -12.08 0.16 16.70
C ALA A 383 -11.33 1.48 16.92
N ILE A 384 -11.80 2.58 16.31
CA ILE A 384 -11.19 3.91 16.49
C ILE A 384 -11.43 4.45 17.89
N ALA A 385 -12.64 4.27 18.45
CA ALA A 385 -12.95 4.68 19.81
C ALA A 385 -12.05 4.00 20.85
N GLU A 386 -11.68 2.74 20.61
CA GLU A 386 -10.79 1.96 21.48
C GLU A 386 -9.30 2.01 21.09
N GLU A 387 -8.92 2.84 20.12
CA GLU A 387 -7.54 2.95 19.62
C GLU A 387 -6.93 1.60 19.15
N ARG A 388 -7.76 0.70 18.62
CA ARG A 388 -7.35 -0.63 18.11
C ARG A 388 -6.93 -0.56 16.64
N TYR A 389 -5.63 -0.45 16.39
CA TYR A 389 -5.03 -0.36 15.05
C TYR A 389 -4.31 -1.64 14.63
N GLU A 390 -4.07 -1.81 13.33
CA GLU A 390 -3.24 -2.90 12.80
C GLU A 390 -1.79 -2.84 13.31
N ILE A 391 -1.22 -4.04 13.48
CA ILE A 391 0.21 -4.25 13.74
C ILE A 391 0.91 -4.50 12.40
N GLN A 392 2.08 -3.91 12.20
CA GLN A 392 2.87 -4.05 10.98
C GLN A 392 4.25 -4.63 11.28
N TYR A 393 4.60 -5.74 10.65
CA TYR A 393 5.90 -6.39 10.86
C TYR A 393 6.90 -6.00 9.77
N PRO A 394 8.15 -5.66 10.12
CA PRO A 394 9.20 -5.40 9.15
C PRO A 394 9.54 -6.63 8.32
N MET A 395 9.97 -6.41 7.08
CA MET A 395 10.50 -7.49 6.25
C MET A 395 11.89 -7.95 6.71
N GLU A 396 12.13 -9.24 6.55
CA GLU A 396 13.38 -9.90 6.90
C GLU A 396 13.94 -10.65 5.69
N LYS A 397 15.28 -10.73 5.60
CA LYS A 397 16.03 -11.49 4.60
C LYS A 397 15.50 -11.32 3.17
N SER A 398 15.23 -10.08 2.75
CA SER A 398 14.85 -9.78 1.36
C SER A 398 16.07 -9.81 0.44
N PHE A 399 16.50 -11.01 0.03
CA PHE A 399 17.74 -11.24 -0.74
C PHE A 399 17.78 -10.51 -2.08
N ASP A 400 16.65 -10.35 -2.78
CA ASP A 400 16.57 -9.52 -3.98
C ASP A 400 17.00 -8.06 -3.73
N VAL A 401 16.57 -7.46 -2.63
CA VAL A 401 16.97 -6.12 -2.21
C VAL A 401 18.44 -6.10 -1.80
N LEU A 402 18.93 -7.15 -1.12
CA LEU A 402 20.33 -7.28 -0.74
C LEU A 402 21.25 -7.32 -1.96
N VAL A 403 20.97 -8.23 -2.91
CA VAL A 403 21.72 -8.36 -4.17
C VAL A 403 21.70 -7.05 -4.95
N GLN A 404 20.55 -6.38 -5.05
CA GLN A 404 20.46 -5.06 -5.65
C GLN A 404 21.35 -4.05 -4.93
N PHE A 405 21.36 -4.04 -3.60
CA PHE A 405 22.12 -3.13 -2.78
C PHE A 405 23.64 -3.35 -2.90
N LEU A 406 24.11 -4.59 -2.93
CA LEU A 406 25.52 -4.91 -3.17
C LEU A 406 25.99 -4.33 -4.51
N VAL A 407 25.21 -4.51 -5.57
CA VAL A 407 25.50 -3.89 -6.88
C VAL A 407 25.42 -2.37 -6.80
N THR A 408 24.48 -1.78 -6.05
CA THR A 408 24.38 -0.32 -5.83
C THR A 408 25.67 0.24 -5.26
N ILE A 409 26.22 -0.38 -4.22
CA ILE A 409 27.48 0.08 -3.60
C ILE A 409 28.68 -0.19 -4.50
N ALA A 410 28.70 -1.34 -5.21
CA ALA A 410 29.73 -1.66 -6.20
C ALA A 410 29.79 -0.66 -7.37
N VAL A 411 28.65 -0.10 -7.79
CA VAL A 411 28.59 0.98 -8.80
C VAL A 411 29.12 2.32 -8.28
N GLY A 412 29.04 2.54 -6.97
CA GLY A 412 29.56 3.72 -6.27
C GLY A 412 31.08 3.64 -6.09
N ILE A 413 31.53 3.63 -4.83
CA ILE A 413 32.95 3.52 -4.45
C ILE A 413 33.42 2.07 -4.24
N GLY A 414 32.52 1.09 -4.37
CA GLY A 414 32.81 -0.30 -4.03
C GLY A 414 32.78 -0.59 -2.53
N PHE A 415 32.97 -1.86 -2.17
CA PHE A 415 32.97 -2.31 -0.78
C PHE A 415 33.98 -3.42 -0.52
N VAL A 416 34.32 -3.62 0.76
CA VAL A 416 35.16 -4.70 1.24
C VAL A 416 34.26 -5.77 1.87
N ARG A 417 34.59 -7.04 1.65
CA ARG A 417 33.78 -8.20 2.06
C ARG A 417 33.40 -8.17 3.54
N ASP A 418 34.38 -8.07 4.43
CA ASP A 418 34.12 -8.23 5.87
C ASP A 418 33.39 -7.01 6.45
N GLU A 419 33.76 -5.80 6.02
CA GLU A 419 33.09 -4.55 6.42
C GLU A 419 31.61 -4.56 6.02
N MET A 420 31.30 -5.01 4.80
CA MET A 420 29.94 -5.09 4.30
C MET A 420 29.11 -6.10 5.09
N PHE A 421 29.66 -7.25 5.49
CA PHE A 421 28.93 -8.22 6.32
C PHE A 421 28.47 -7.61 7.65
N HIS A 422 29.37 -6.90 8.35
CA HIS A 422 29.03 -6.23 9.60
C HIS A 422 27.97 -5.14 9.42
N LEU A 423 28.07 -4.37 8.34
CA LEU A 423 27.09 -3.33 7.99
C LEU A 423 25.70 -3.92 7.76
N LEU A 424 25.60 -5.02 7.02
CA LEU A 424 24.32 -5.68 6.75
C LEU A 424 23.66 -6.17 8.05
N LYS A 425 24.43 -6.76 8.96
CA LYS A 425 23.94 -7.24 10.26
C LYS A 425 23.51 -6.12 11.22
N ASP A 426 23.93 -4.88 10.99
CA ASP A 426 23.42 -3.70 11.73
C ASP A 426 22.02 -3.26 11.28
N THR A 427 21.42 -3.93 10.30
CA THR A 427 20.02 -3.69 9.89
C THR A 427 19.08 -4.69 10.56
N TYR A 428 17.82 -4.30 10.80
CA TYR A 428 16.83 -5.24 11.32
C TYR A 428 16.53 -6.37 10.34
N ALA A 429 16.44 -6.05 9.04
CA ALA A 429 16.14 -7.00 7.98
C ALA A 429 17.18 -8.11 7.83
N PHE A 430 18.46 -7.84 8.11
CA PHE A 430 19.57 -8.78 7.93
C PHE A 430 20.35 -9.06 9.22
N ARG A 431 19.77 -8.77 10.40
CA ARG A 431 20.41 -9.05 11.71
C ARG A 431 20.76 -10.54 11.89
N GLU A 432 19.96 -11.41 11.29
CA GLU A 432 20.10 -12.88 11.32
C GLU A 432 20.76 -13.44 10.05
N LEU A 433 21.42 -12.58 9.26
CA LEU A 433 22.17 -13.00 8.07
C LEU A 433 23.32 -13.93 8.49
N THR A 434 23.34 -15.13 7.91
CA THR A 434 24.41 -16.11 8.09
C THR A 434 25.57 -15.81 7.15
N LEU A 435 26.75 -16.36 7.46
CA LEU A 435 27.91 -16.20 6.58
C LEU A 435 27.67 -16.89 5.24
N GLU A 436 27.04 -18.06 5.23
CA GLU A 436 26.69 -18.81 4.02
C GLU A 436 25.74 -18.02 3.11
N GLU A 437 24.68 -17.43 3.66
CA GLU A 437 23.75 -16.57 2.92
C GLU A 437 24.46 -15.33 2.32
N TYR A 438 25.43 -14.79 3.06
CA TYR A 438 26.23 -13.67 2.59
C TYR A 438 27.19 -14.06 1.46
N GLU A 439 27.90 -15.19 1.59
CA GLU A 439 28.77 -15.72 0.53
C GLU A 439 27.99 -16.03 -0.73
N TRP A 440 26.81 -16.65 -0.60
CA TRP A 440 25.90 -16.84 -1.73
C TRP A 440 25.58 -15.51 -2.42
N SER A 441 25.31 -14.45 -1.64
CA SER A 441 24.97 -13.13 -2.20
C SER A 441 26.15 -12.51 -2.96
N LEU A 442 27.39 -12.71 -2.49
CA LEU A 442 28.61 -12.26 -3.15
C LEU A 442 28.91 -13.05 -4.42
N GLU A 443 28.81 -14.37 -4.36
CA GLU A 443 28.96 -15.26 -5.51
C GLU A 443 27.93 -14.92 -6.59
N PHE A 444 26.69 -14.67 -6.18
CA PHE A 444 25.59 -14.33 -7.09
C PHE A 444 25.84 -13.04 -7.87
N VAL A 445 26.39 -11.99 -7.24
CA VAL A 445 26.68 -10.72 -7.94
C VAL A 445 27.97 -10.73 -8.74
N THR A 446 28.90 -11.63 -8.43
CA THR A 446 30.23 -11.68 -9.08
C THR A 446 30.27 -12.67 -10.23
N VAL A 447 29.86 -13.92 -9.98
CA VAL A 447 29.92 -15.02 -10.94
C VAL A 447 28.55 -15.56 -11.34
N GLY A 448 27.45 -14.92 -10.92
CA GLY A 448 26.08 -15.35 -11.26
C GLY A 448 25.59 -16.56 -10.46
N GLY A 449 26.31 -16.97 -9.41
CA GLY A 449 26.00 -18.18 -8.64
C GLY A 449 26.16 -19.47 -9.44
N LYS A 450 25.61 -20.57 -8.91
CA LYS A 450 25.77 -21.93 -9.47
C LYS A 450 25.24 -22.08 -10.90
N SER A 451 24.16 -21.37 -11.28
CA SER A 451 23.49 -21.57 -12.57
C SER A 451 23.77 -20.53 -13.65
N LEU A 452 24.24 -19.32 -13.31
CA LEU A 452 24.32 -18.21 -14.28
C LEU A 452 25.75 -17.84 -14.71
N GLY A 453 26.78 -18.53 -14.22
CA GLY A 453 28.18 -18.18 -14.52
C GLY A 453 28.62 -18.30 -15.97
N GLY A 454 27.86 -19.03 -16.81
CA GLY A 454 28.10 -19.08 -18.26
C GLY A 454 27.68 -17.83 -19.03
N TYR A 455 27.03 -16.85 -18.38
CA TYR A 455 26.43 -15.70 -19.04
C TYR A 455 27.03 -14.38 -18.52
N GLU A 456 27.79 -13.70 -19.38
CA GLU A 456 28.49 -12.46 -19.03
C GLU A 456 27.58 -11.36 -18.46
N GLU A 457 26.28 -11.36 -18.78
CA GLU A 457 25.38 -10.32 -18.31
C GLU A 457 24.99 -10.41 -16.82
N PHE A 458 25.22 -11.57 -16.18
CA PHE A 458 25.00 -11.77 -14.75
C PHE A 458 26.27 -11.60 -13.92
N LEU A 459 27.45 -11.51 -14.57
CA LEU A 459 28.74 -11.16 -13.97
C LEU A 459 28.80 -9.64 -13.72
N LYS A 460 28.13 -9.16 -12.67
CA LYS A 460 27.91 -7.71 -12.47
C LYS A 460 29.06 -7.01 -11.76
N VAL A 461 29.68 -7.69 -10.80
CA VAL A 461 30.67 -7.13 -9.87
C VAL A 461 32.01 -7.84 -10.03
N GLU A 462 33.08 -7.05 -10.10
CA GLU A 462 34.45 -7.53 -10.19
C GLU A 462 35.19 -7.28 -8.88
N ILE A 463 36.14 -8.16 -8.55
CA ILE A 463 37.03 -7.99 -7.39
C ILE A 463 38.33 -7.36 -7.89
N SER A 464 38.66 -6.19 -7.38
CA SER A 464 39.93 -5.52 -7.65
C SER A 464 41.12 -6.26 -7.01
N ASN A 465 42.34 -5.94 -7.46
CA ASN A 465 43.57 -6.47 -6.88
C ASN A 465 43.72 -6.17 -5.37
N GLU A 466 43.02 -5.14 -4.87
CA GLU A 466 43.00 -4.75 -3.45
C GLU A 466 41.86 -5.43 -2.66
N GLY A 467 41.18 -6.42 -3.24
CA GLY A 467 40.08 -7.15 -2.60
C GLY A 467 38.74 -6.39 -2.53
N ARG A 468 38.65 -5.23 -3.17
CA ARG A 468 37.42 -4.41 -3.24
C ARG A 468 36.48 -4.88 -4.35
N TYR A 469 35.20 -5.02 -4.03
CA TYR A 469 34.11 -5.35 -4.95
C TYR A 469 33.62 -4.08 -5.65
N GLN A 470 33.65 -4.05 -6.99
CA GLN A 470 33.33 -2.87 -7.79
C GLN A 470 32.73 -3.21 -9.16
N VAL A 471 31.94 -2.29 -9.73
CA VAL A 471 31.47 -2.37 -11.12
C VAL A 471 32.33 -1.48 -12.00
N THR A 472 33.16 -2.07 -12.86
CA THR A 472 34.02 -1.33 -13.80
C THR A 472 33.27 -0.97 -15.10
N SER A 473 32.33 -1.82 -15.52
CA SER A 473 31.55 -1.65 -16.75
C SER A 473 30.53 -0.50 -16.65
N LYS A 474 30.72 0.53 -17.49
CA LYS A 474 29.76 1.65 -17.62
C LYS A 474 28.37 1.19 -18.05
N LYS A 475 28.29 0.13 -18.87
CA LYS A 475 27.03 -0.45 -19.36
C LYS A 475 26.24 -1.08 -18.22
N ILE A 476 26.89 -1.89 -17.39
CA ILE A 476 26.28 -2.54 -16.22
C ILE A 476 25.84 -1.47 -15.22
N ALA A 477 26.70 -0.50 -14.91
CA ALA A 477 26.37 0.61 -14.02
C ALA A 477 25.16 1.44 -14.50
N MET A 478 25.02 1.66 -15.82
CA MET A 478 23.86 2.36 -16.37
C MET A 478 22.58 1.51 -16.29
N ARG A 479 22.64 0.21 -16.64
CA ARG A 479 21.51 -0.71 -16.50
C ARG A 479 21.01 -0.76 -15.06
N HIS A 480 21.93 -0.89 -14.10
CA HIS A 480 21.60 -0.91 -12.67
C HIS A 480 20.84 0.34 -12.23
N ARG A 481 21.35 1.54 -12.56
CA ARG A 481 20.70 2.81 -12.21
C ARG A 481 19.30 2.97 -12.82
N LEU A 482 19.03 2.34 -13.96
CA LEU A 482 17.72 2.38 -14.61
C LEU A 482 16.72 1.39 -14.01
N SER A 483 17.20 0.25 -13.48
CA SER A 483 16.36 -0.80 -12.88
C SER A 483 16.15 -0.65 -11.38
N MET A 484 16.85 0.28 -10.73
CA MET A 484 16.90 0.37 -9.28
C MET A 484 15.55 0.80 -8.67
N GLY A 485 15.14 0.09 -7.62
CA GLY A 485 13.85 0.25 -6.97
C GLY A 485 13.29 -1.09 -6.51
N THR A 486 12.21 -1.03 -5.72
CA THR A 486 11.52 -2.21 -5.20
C THR A 486 10.03 -2.26 -5.56
N ILE A 487 9.51 -1.19 -6.17
CA ILE A 487 8.14 -1.15 -6.65
C ILE A 487 8.10 -1.84 -8.02
N VAL A 488 7.48 -3.02 -8.05
CA VAL A 488 7.16 -3.73 -9.29
C VAL A 488 5.66 -3.57 -9.51
N SER A 489 5.27 -3.08 -10.68
CA SER A 489 3.86 -2.95 -11.08
C SER A 489 3.61 -3.67 -12.39
N ASP A 490 2.37 -4.04 -12.64
CA ASP A 490 1.96 -4.51 -13.96
C ASP A 490 2.23 -3.43 -15.03
N PRO A 491 2.41 -3.84 -16.29
CA PRO A 491 2.92 -2.96 -17.33
C PRO A 491 1.88 -1.91 -17.68
N MET A 492 2.35 -0.68 -17.74
CA MET A 492 1.52 0.48 -18.00
C MET A 492 1.82 1.01 -19.42
N LEU A 493 0.80 1.09 -20.26
CA LEU A 493 0.86 1.71 -21.59
C LEU A 493 0.47 3.19 -21.50
N LYS A 494 1.21 4.06 -22.21
CA LYS A 494 0.89 5.49 -22.28
C LYS A 494 -0.37 5.70 -23.13
N VAL A 495 -1.27 6.57 -22.71
CA VAL A 495 -2.45 6.94 -23.51
C VAL A 495 -2.26 8.36 -24.05
N LYS A 496 -2.34 8.52 -25.37
CA LYS A 496 -2.20 9.81 -26.07
C LYS A 496 -3.25 9.99 -27.13
N TYR A 497 -3.66 11.23 -27.38
CA TYR A 497 -4.44 11.54 -28.57
C TYR A 497 -3.60 11.35 -29.83
N MET A 498 -4.25 10.96 -30.93
CA MET A 498 -3.61 10.93 -32.25
C MET A 498 -3.04 12.29 -32.68
N THR A 499 -3.69 13.38 -32.26
CA THR A 499 -3.28 14.76 -32.53
C THR A 499 -2.15 15.25 -31.63
N GLY A 500 -1.66 14.41 -30.70
CA GLY A 500 -0.78 14.82 -29.62
C GLY A 500 -1.55 15.24 -28.36
N GLY A 501 -0.85 15.21 -27.23
CA GLY A 501 -1.44 15.37 -25.89
C GLY A 501 -1.49 14.04 -25.13
N TYR A 502 -0.97 14.04 -23.91
CA TYR A 502 -0.86 12.88 -23.04
C TYR A 502 -1.96 12.90 -21.98
N LEU A 503 -2.56 11.73 -21.72
CA LEU A 503 -3.69 11.61 -20.79
C LEU A 503 -3.31 10.86 -19.51
N GLY A 504 -2.34 9.97 -19.58
CA GLY A 504 -1.96 9.09 -18.47
C GLY A 504 -1.56 7.71 -18.95
N VAL A 505 -1.76 6.72 -18.09
CA VAL A 505 -1.38 5.33 -18.33
C VAL A 505 -2.48 4.32 -17.98
N VAL A 506 -2.56 3.22 -18.74
CA VAL A 506 -3.49 2.10 -18.51
C VAL A 506 -2.74 0.76 -18.51
N GLU A 507 -3.29 -0.29 -17.90
CA GLU A 507 -2.66 -1.62 -17.94
C GLU A 507 -2.68 -2.21 -19.36
N GLU A 508 -1.59 -2.86 -19.76
CA GLU A 508 -1.47 -3.55 -21.05
C GLU A 508 -2.56 -4.62 -21.24
N SER A 509 -2.90 -5.36 -20.17
CA SER A 509 -3.91 -6.42 -20.16
C SER A 509 -5.31 -5.94 -20.55
N PHE A 510 -5.64 -4.68 -20.28
CA PHE A 510 -6.90 -4.06 -20.66
C PHE A 510 -6.94 -3.80 -22.17
N ILE A 511 -5.88 -3.20 -22.72
CA ILE A 511 -5.79 -2.84 -24.14
C ILE A 511 -5.66 -4.09 -25.01
N ALA A 512 -5.01 -5.15 -24.53
CA ALA A 512 -4.86 -6.41 -25.26
C ALA A 512 -6.20 -7.06 -25.65
N LYS A 513 -7.29 -6.73 -24.94
CA LYS A 513 -8.64 -7.24 -25.22
C LYS A 513 -9.45 -6.32 -26.16
N MET A 514 -8.92 -5.16 -26.54
CA MET A 514 -9.63 -4.15 -27.34
C MET A 514 -9.25 -4.23 -28.82
N LYS A 515 -10.22 -3.90 -29.69
CA LYS A 515 -10.05 -3.76 -31.14
C LYS A 515 -10.12 -2.28 -31.54
N PRO A 516 -9.38 -1.85 -32.59
CA PRO A 516 -9.54 -0.51 -33.14
C PRO A 516 -11.01 -0.17 -33.42
N GLY A 517 -11.47 0.98 -32.93
CA GLY A 517 -12.87 1.41 -32.96
C GLY A 517 -13.66 1.17 -31.67
N ASP A 518 -13.16 0.32 -30.76
CA ASP A 518 -13.74 0.13 -29.44
C ASP A 518 -13.62 1.41 -28.59
N VAL A 519 -14.63 1.66 -27.76
CA VAL A 519 -14.70 2.88 -26.93
C VAL A 519 -14.64 2.54 -25.46
N PHE A 520 -13.79 3.25 -24.72
CA PHE A 520 -13.62 3.12 -23.28
C PHE A 520 -13.58 4.49 -22.61
N TRP A 521 -13.83 4.50 -21.31
CA TRP A 521 -13.77 5.70 -20.48
C TRP A 521 -12.46 5.76 -19.71
N PHE A 522 -11.76 6.88 -19.82
CA PHE A 522 -10.51 7.12 -19.09
C PHE A 522 -10.24 8.63 -19.00
N ALA A 523 -9.67 9.05 -17.87
CA ALA A 523 -9.42 10.44 -17.55
C ALA A 523 -10.66 11.32 -17.73
N GLY A 524 -11.82 10.84 -17.26
CA GLY A 524 -13.09 11.57 -17.33
C GLY A 524 -13.61 11.81 -18.76
N LYS A 525 -13.14 11.01 -19.74
CA LYS A 525 -13.47 11.19 -21.17
C LYS A 525 -13.78 9.86 -21.84
N SER A 526 -14.70 9.89 -22.80
CA SER A 526 -14.95 8.78 -23.73
C SER A 526 -13.92 8.81 -24.86
N LEU A 527 -13.14 7.72 -24.98
CA LEU A 527 -12.01 7.57 -25.87
C LEU A 527 -12.22 6.37 -26.80
N GLU A 528 -12.04 6.58 -28.09
CA GLU A 528 -12.01 5.51 -29.09
C GLU A 528 -10.57 5.03 -29.29
N TYR A 529 -10.33 3.74 -29.12
CA TYR A 529 -9.04 3.12 -29.38
C TYR A 529 -8.74 3.11 -30.88
N ALA A 530 -7.67 3.77 -31.30
CA ALA A 530 -7.27 3.82 -32.71
C ALA A 530 -6.21 2.76 -33.04
N MET A 531 -5.09 2.77 -32.31
CA MET A 531 -4.01 1.80 -32.50
C MET A 531 -3.03 1.81 -31.31
N LEU A 532 -2.25 0.74 -31.19
CA LEU A 532 -1.09 0.66 -30.31
C LEU A 532 0.17 0.90 -31.13
N LYS A 533 1.00 1.87 -30.73
CA LYS A 533 2.29 2.16 -31.35
C LYS A 533 3.32 2.49 -30.27
N ASP A 534 4.49 1.83 -30.28
CA ASP A 534 5.61 2.13 -29.38
C ASP A 534 5.18 2.19 -27.88
N MET A 535 4.46 1.17 -27.40
CA MET A 535 3.88 1.10 -26.04
C MET A 535 2.98 2.29 -25.68
N THR A 536 2.44 2.96 -26.70
CA THR A 536 1.51 4.08 -26.59
C THR A 536 0.20 3.75 -27.29
N VAL A 537 -0.88 3.77 -26.51
CA VAL A 537 -2.26 3.69 -26.98
C VAL A 537 -2.64 5.04 -27.58
N LEU A 538 -2.83 5.07 -28.89
CA LEU A 538 -3.33 6.23 -29.60
C LEU A 538 -4.86 6.20 -29.63
N VAL A 539 -5.48 7.30 -29.21
CA VAL A 539 -6.93 7.41 -29.08
C VAL A 539 -7.50 8.65 -29.78
N ARG A 540 -8.80 8.61 -30.06
CA ARG A 540 -9.61 9.76 -30.50
C ARG A 540 -10.70 10.05 -29.46
N ARG A 541 -11.16 11.30 -29.37
CA ARG A 541 -12.32 11.62 -28.52
C ARG A 541 -13.58 11.03 -29.17
N SER A 542 -14.40 10.33 -28.38
CA SER A 542 -15.65 9.75 -28.86
C SER A 542 -16.86 10.40 -28.18
N LYS A 543 -18.00 10.39 -28.87
CA LYS A 543 -19.32 10.70 -28.29
C LYS A 543 -20.14 9.43 -27.99
N LYS A 544 -19.64 8.25 -28.38
CA LYS A 544 -20.33 6.98 -28.12
C LYS A 544 -20.37 6.74 -26.61
N LYS A 545 -21.53 6.30 -26.11
CA LYS A 545 -21.71 5.87 -24.71
C LYS A 545 -21.01 4.52 -24.52
N THR A 546 -20.30 4.36 -23.41
CA THR A 546 -19.62 3.11 -23.03
C THR A 546 -19.60 3.02 -21.51
N ASN A 547 -19.64 1.80 -20.99
CA ASN A 547 -19.39 1.48 -19.57
C ASN A 547 -18.04 0.79 -19.38
N THR A 548 -17.25 0.63 -20.45
CA THR A 548 -15.94 -0.02 -20.42
C THR A 548 -14.92 0.92 -19.80
N ILE A 549 -14.38 0.56 -18.65
CA ILE A 549 -13.35 1.31 -17.92
C ILE A 549 -12.15 0.38 -17.70
N PRO A 550 -10.91 0.89 -17.77
CA PRO A 550 -9.74 0.09 -17.46
C PRO A 550 -9.84 -0.51 -16.06
N LYS A 551 -9.57 -1.81 -15.95
CA LYS A 551 -9.50 -2.52 -14.66
C LYS A 551 -8.05 -2.68 -14.30
N TRP A 552 -7.70 -2.30 -13.07
CA TRP A 552 -6.36 -2.48 -12.52
C TRP A 552 -6.39 -3.63 -11.52
N MET A 553 -5.59 -4.68 -11.76
CA MET A 553 -5.60 -5.88 -10.91
C MET A 553 -4.93 -5.65 -9.56
N GLY A 554 -3.87 -4.84 -9.51
CA GLY A 554 -3.13 -4.53 -8.27
C GLY A 554 -3.87 -3.66 -7.24
N GLY A 555 -5.17 -3.38 -7.42
CA GLY A 555 -5.95 -2.46 -6.58
C GLY A 555 -6.84 -3.11 -5.52
N ARG A 556 -6.94 -4.44 -5.46
CA ARG A 556 -7.80 -5.11 -4.47
C ARG A 556 -7.01 -5.41 -3.20
N LEU A 557 -7.47 -4.88 -2.09
CA LEU A 557 -6.86 -5.07 -0.78
C LEU A 557 -7.74 -6.00 0.06
N PRO A 558 -7.15 -7.00 0.74
CA PRO A 558 -7.88 -7.86 1.66
C PRO A 558 -8.23 -7.09 2.94
N LEU A 559 -9.22 -7.59 3.70
CA LEU A 559 -9.44 -7.16 5.08
C LEU A 559 -8.19 -7.42 5.92
N SER A 560 -7.81 -6.46 6.76
CA SER A 560 -6.77 -6.67 7.77
C SER A 560 -7.23 -7.67 8.85
N SER A 561 -6.27 -8.28 9.55
CA SER A 561 -6.57 -9.19 10.69
C SER A 561 -7.40 -8.47 11.76
N GLN A 562 -7.00 -7.25 12.12
CA GLN A 562 -7.74 -6.45 13.11
C GLN A 562 -9.16 -6.11 12.64
N MET A 563 -9.35 -5.74 11.37
CA MET A 563 -10.68 -5.47 10.82
C MET A 563 -11.56 -6.73 10.82
N SER A 564 -10.99 -7.89 10.50
CA SER A 564 -11.68 -9.18 10.52
C SER A 564 -12.14 -9.56 11.93
N LYS A 565 -11.28 -9.32 12.94
CA LYS A 565 -11.62 -9.48 14.35
C LYS A 565 -12.77 -8.56 14.78
N MET A 566 -12.66 -7.27 14.48
CA MET A 566 -13.71 -6.29 14.83
C MET A 566 -15.04 -6.61 14.15
N LEU A 567 -15.02 -7.11 12.90
CA LEU A 567 -16.23 -7.53 12.20
C LEU A 567 -16.97 -8.65 12.93
N ARG A 568 -16.24 -9.64 13.48
CA ARG A 568 -16.83 -10.73 14.28
C ARG A 568 -17.40 -10.22 15.61
N GLU A 569 -16.67 -9.33 16.29
CA GLU A 569 -17.15 -8.69 17.53
C GLU A 569 -18.45 -7.90 17.29
N GLU A 570 -18.53 -7.15 16.18
CA GLU A 570 -19.73 -6.38 15.84
C GLU A 570 -20.90 -7.23 15.38
N LEU A 571 -20.67 -8.38 14.71
CA LEU A 571 -21.75 -9.31 14.36
C LEU A 571 -22.41 -9.88 15.62
N GLU A 572 -21.61 -10.24 16.63
CA GLU A 572 -22.11 -10.68 17.93
C GLU A 572 -22.87 -9.56 18.64
N LEU A 573 -22.31 -8.34 18.66
CA LEU A 573 -22.98 -7.17 19.22
C LEU A 573 -24.33 -6.91 18.54
N ALA A 574 -24.38 -6.95 17.20
CA ALA A 574 -25.60 -6.75 16.43
C ALA A 574 -26.66 -7.83 16.68
N GLY A 575 -26.23 -9.03 17.09
CA GLY A 575 -27.10 -10.12 17.51
C GLY A 575 -27.73 -9.91 18.88
N ASN A 576 -26.99 -9.29 19.81
CA ASN A 576 -27.32 -9.11 21.21
C ASN A 576 -28.01 -7.77 21.52
N ASP A 577 -27.57 -6.69 20.88
CA ASP A 577 -28.12 -5.34 21.02
C ASP A 577 -28.41 -4.72 19.64
N PRO A 578 -29.63 -4.92 19.11
CA PRO A 578 -30.06 -4.39 17.81
C PRO A 578 -30.06 -2.86 17.68
N LEU A 579 -29.92 -2.12 18.79
CA LEU A 579 -29.96 -0.65 18.82
C LEU A 579 -28.61 -0.03 19.20
N ALA A 580 -27.55 -0.84 19.32
CA ALA A 580 -26.21 -0.39 19.72
C ALA A 580 -25.63 0.72 18.83
N SER A 581 -26.00 0.74 17.54
CA SER A 581 -25.61 1.80 16.61
C SER A 581 -26.65 1.99 15.50
N ALA A 582 -26.59 3.13 14.80
CA ALA A 582 -27.45 3.39 13.64
C ALA A 582 -27.22 2.35 12.52
N GLU A 583 -25.98 1.90 12.33
CA GLU A 583 -25.59 0.86 11.38
C GLU A 583 -26.16 -0.50 11.77
N ILE A 584 -26.04 -0.87 13.04
CA ILE A 584 -26.59 -2.11 13.58
C ILE A 584 -28.11 -2.12 13.49
N THR A 585 -28.76 -0.99 13.77
CA THR A 585 -30.21 -0.84 13.61
C THR A 585 -30.60 -1.02 12.14
N ALA A 586 -29.87 -0.38 11.23
CA ALA A 586 -30.16 -0.45 9.80
C ALA A 586 -29.97 -1.85 9.21
N ILE A 587 -29.01 -2.64 9.68
CA ILE A 587 -28.75 -3.98 9.13
C ILE A 587 -29.73 -5.06 9.66
N GLN A 588 -30.54 -4.78 10.67
CA GLN A 588 -31.44 -5.77 11.27
C GLN A 588 -32.31 -6.55 10.27
N PRO A 589 -32.91 -5.97 9.22
CA PRO A 589 -33.72 -6.73 8.27
C PRO A 589 -32.98 -7.89 7.59
N ILE A 590 -31.65 -7.78 7.45
CA ILE A 590 -30.78 -8.83 6.92
C ILE A 590 -30.51 -9.89 8.00
N LEU A 591 -30.16 -9.45 9.21
CA LEU A 591 -29.84 -10.35 10.33
C LEU A 591 -31.07 -11.15 10.79
N GLU A 592 -32.25 -10.54 10.80
CA GLU A 592 -33.52 -11.20 11.09
C GLU A 592 -33.84 -12.28 10.06
N LEU A 593 -33.70 -11.97 8.76
CA LEU A 593 -33.91 -12.97 7.71
C LEU A 593 -32.87 -14.10 7.79
N GLN A 594 -31.62 -13.77 8.11
CA GLN A 594 -30.56 -14.75 8.35
C GLN A 594 -30.90 -15.67 9.53
N LYS A 595 -31.44 -15.14 10.64
CA LYS A 595 -31.90 -15.93 11.80
C LYS A 595 -33.11 -16.82 11.46
N VAL A 596 -34.00 -16.38 10.57
CA VAL A 596 -35.15 -17.18 10.12
C VAL A 596 -34.71 -18.35 9.24
N LEU A 597 -33.77 -18.13 8.33
CA LEU A 597 -33.32 -19.16 7.39
C LEU A 597 -32.22 -20.07 7.95
N SER A 598 -31.42 -19.58 8.90
CA SER A 598 -30.21 -20.22 9.38
C SER A 598 -29.80 -19.69 10.77
N LEU A 599 -28.62 -19.05 10.89
CA LEU A 599 -28.04 -18.51 12.11
C LEU A 599 -27.20 -17.26 11.79
N VAL A 600 -27.11 -16.31 12.72
CA VAL A 600 -26.07 -15.28 12.72
C VAL A 600 -24.98 -15.75 13.69
N PRO A 601 -23.75 -16.05 13.22
CA PRO A 601 -22.68 -16.58 14.06
C PRO A 601 -22.12 -15.50 15.00
N ASP A 602 -21.77 -15.92 16.21
CA ASP A 602 -20.98 -15.15 17.18
C ASP A 602 -19.48 -15.48 17.05
N GLN A 603 -18.64 -14.90 17.92
CA GLN A 603 -17.20 -15.19 17.92
C GLN A 603 -16.84 -16.65 18.25
N ARG A 604 -17.77 -17.42 18.82
CA ARG A 604 -17.55 -18.80 19.28
C ARG A 604 -18.15 -19.83 18.33
N THR A 605 -18.72 -19.39 17.22
CA THR A 605 -19.45 -20.25 16.29
C THR A 605 -18.87 -20.15 14.89
N LEU A 606 -18.54 -21.31 14.29
CA LEU A 606 -18.36 -21.40 12.85
C LEU A 606 -19.69 -21.86 12.23
N LEU A 607 -20.31 -20.99 11.42
CA LEU A 607 -21.50 -21.35 10.66
C LEU A 607 -21.12 -22.00 9.34
N ILE A 608 -21.73 -23.16 9.08
CA ILE A 608 -21.70 -23.85 7.78
C ILE A 608 -23.14 -24.01 7.29
N GLU A 609 -23.41 -23.64 6.04
CA GLU A 609 -24.74 -23.78 5.42
C GLU A 609 -24.67 -24.74 4.23
N LYS A 610 -25.52 -25.77 4.23
CA LYS A 610 -25.71 -26.68 3.10
C LYS A 610 -27.02 -26.34 2.39
N THR A 611 -26.96 -26.11 1.07
CA THR A 611 -28.10 -25.74 0.23
C THR A 611 -28.05 -26.55 -1.06
N ILE A 612 -29.19 -27.10 -1.49
CA ILE A 612 -29.28 -27.82 -2.76
C ILE A 612 -30.00 -26.94 -3.78
N SER A 613 -29.42 -26.78 -4.95
CA SER A 613 -30.00 -26.02 -6.07
C SER A 613 -29.99 -26.83 -7.36
N LYS A 614 -30.43 -26.21 -8.46
CA LYS A 614 -30.35 -26.82 -9.80
C LYS A 614 -28.92 -26.98 -10.31
N GLU A 615 -27.97 -26.24 -9.72
CA GLU A 615 -26.54 -26.31 -10.08
C GLU A 615 -25.80 -27.41 -9.30
N GLY A 616 -26.44 -28.00 -8.28
CA GLY A 616 -25.86 -29.04 -7.43
C GLY A 616 -25.93 -28.69 -5.94
N THR A 617 -24.96 -29.19 -5.19
CA THR A 617 -24.85 -29.01 -3.73
C THR A 617 -23.89 -27.88 -3.40
N HIS A 618 -24.37 -26.93 -2.62
CA HIS A 618 -23.61 -25.78 -2.16
C HIS A 618 -23.32 -25.94 -0.67
N VAL A 619 -22.07 -25.80 -0.26
CA VAL A 619 -21.66 -25.69 1.14
C VAL A 619 -20.96 -24.35 1.34
N PHE A 620 -21.55 -23.49 2.16
CA PHE A 620 -21.01 -22.17 2.50
C PHE A 620 -20.37 -22.20 3.88
N PHE A 621 -19.22 -21.57 4.03
CA PHE A 621 -18.49 -21.43 5.29
C PHE A 621 -18.30 -19.95 5.61
N TYR A 622 -18.58 -19.54 6.86
CA TYR A 622 -18.52 -18.14 7.29
C TYR A 622 -17.51 -17.88 8.42
N PRO A 623 -16.19 -17.95 8.14
CA PRO A 623 -15.17 -17.68 9.15
C PRO A 623 -14.86 -16.18 9.35
N PHE A 624 -15.26 -15.30 8.41
CA PHE A 624 -15.03 -13.84 8.47
C PHE A 624 -13.55 -13.44 8.61
N GLU A 625 -12.66 -14.01 7.80
CA GLU A 625 -11.20 -13.75 7.83
C GLU A 625 -10.69 -12.93 6.64
N GLY A 626 -11.58 -12.55 5.71
CA GLY A 626 -11.22 -11.84 4.49
C GLY A 626 -10.89 -12.76 3.31
N ARG A 627 -10.97 -12.18 2.11
CA ARG A 627 -10.95 -12.93 0.85
C ARG A 627 -9.74 -13.85 0.64
N PHE A 628 -8.53 -13.41 1.00
CA PHE A 628 -7.30 -14.19 0.75
C PHE A 628 -7.21 -15.43 1.65
N VAL A 629 -7.54 -15.29 2.93
CA VAL A 629 -7.65 -16.46 3.83
C VAL A 629 -8.73 -17.42 3.33
N HIS A 630 -9.87 -16.90 2.85
CA HIS A 630 -10.96 -17.73 2.34
C HIS A 630 -10.64 -18.46 1.03
N GLU A 631 -9.83 -17.86 0.16
CA GLU A 631 -9.38 -18.51 -1.08
C GLU A 631 -8.60 -19.79 -0.76
N ILE A 632 -7.71 -19.72 0.23
CA ILE A 632 -6.86 -20.85 0.62
C ILE A 632 -7.63 -21.83 1.48
N LEU A 633 -8.43 -21.35 2.43
CA LEU A 633 -9.25 -22.21 3.25
C LEU A 633 -10.24 -22.98 2.37
N GLY A 634 -10.83 -22.35 1.35
CA GLY A 634 -11.66 -23.03 0.36
C GLY A 634 -10.91 -24.12 -0.39
N ALA A 635 -9.70 -23.82 -0.90
CA ALA A 635 -8.87 -24.80 -1.60
C ALA A 635 -8.43 -25.97 -0.70
N LEU A 636 -7.98 -25.67 0.52
CA LEU A 636 -7.57 -26.65 1.53
C LEU A 636 -8.70 -27.61 1.87
N ILE A 637 -9.89 -27.07 2.13
CA ILE A 637 -11.07 -27.86 2.52
C ILE A 637 -11.55 -28.71 1.34
N ALA A 638 -11.56 -28.14 0.12
CA ALA A 638 -11.86 -28.88 -1.10
C ALA A 638 -10.88 -30.05 -1.31
N TYR A 639 -9.58 -29.81 -1.11
CA TYR A 639 -8.54 -30.84 -1.19
C TYR A 639 -8.76 -31.95 -0.15
N ARG A 640 -8.94 -31.60 1.13
CA ARG A 640 -9.18 -32.58 2.20
C ARG A 640 -10.41 -33.43 1.96
N ILE A 641 -11.50 -32.84 1.46
CA ILE A 641 -12.69 -33.62 1.06
C ILE A 641 -12.36 -34.54 -0.12
N SER A 642 -11.60 -34.04 -1.11
CA SER A 642 -11.26 -34.82 -2.31
C SER A 642 -10.36 -36.04 -2.04
N VAL A 643 -9.64 -36.05 -0.92
CA VAL A 643 -8.82 -37.19 -0.47
C VAL A 643 -9.72 -38.35 -0.04
N SER A 644 -10.79 -38.07 0.72
CA SER A 644 -11.73 -39.09 1.19
C SER A 644 -12.82 -39.42 0.17
N TYR A 645 -13.17 -38.48 -0.71
CA TYR A 645 -14.28 -38.60 -1.67
C TYR A 645 -13.88 -38.14 -3.07
N PRO A 646 -14.11 -38.93 -4.14
CA PRO A 646 -13.85 -38.48 -5.51
C PRO A 646 -14.90 -37.45 -5.94
N ILE A 647 -14.60 -36.17 -5.73
CA ILE A 647 -15.51 -35.04 -5.97
C ILE A 647 -14.76 -33.84 -6.57
N SER A 648 -15.46 -33.03 -7.36
CA SER A 648 -14.91 -31.81 -7.97
C SER A 648 -15.63 -30.58 -7.44
N PHE A 649 -14.89 -29.50 -7.19
CA PHE A 649 -15.45 -28.27 -6.62
C PHE A 649 -15.27 -27.07 -7.54
N SER A 650 -16.31 -26.25 -7.63
CA SER A 650 -16.21 -24.84 -7.97
C SER A 650 -16.16 -24.02 -6.68
N ILE A 651 -15.14 -23.16 -6.54
CA ILE A 651 -14.92 -22.37 -5.34
C ILE A 651 -15.22 -20.90 -5.62
N ALA A 652 -15.97 -20.25 -4.73
CA ALA A 652 -16.19 -18.80 -4.74
C ALA A 652 -15.99 -18.22 -3.34
N MET A 653 -15.52 -16.97 -3.25
CA MET A 653 -15.21 -16.34 -1.97
C MET A 653 -15.36 -14.82 -2.02
N ASN A 654 -15.70 -14.25 -0.87
CA ASN A 654 -15.70 -12.81 -0.59
C ASN A 654 -15.01 -12.54 0.77
N ASP A 655 -15.22 -11.36 1.35
CA ASP A 655 -14.60 -10.99 2.62
C ASP A 655 -15.23 -11.66 3.87
N TYR A 656 -16.41 -12.28 3.73
CA TYR A 656 -17.19 -12.87 4.83
C TYR A 656 -17.12 -14.40 4.86
N GLY A 657 -17.03 -15.04 3.69
CA GLY A 657 -16.94 -16.49 3.60
C GLY A 657 -16.61 -17.02 2.20
N PHE A 658 -16.72 -18.33 2.06
CA PHE A 658 -16.52 -19.05 0.80
C PHE A 658 -17.57 -20.15 0.57
N GLU A 659 -17.71 -20.55 -0.69
CA GLU A 659 -18.63 -21.55 -1.22
C GLU A 659 -17.81 -22.69 -1.83
N LEU A 660 -18.19 -23.93 -1.50
CA LEU A 660 -17.86 -25.13 -2.24
C LEU A 660 -19.10 -25.62 -2.97
N LEU A 661 -19.07 -25.61 -4.31
CA LEU A 661 -20.14 -26.10 -5.16
C LEU A 661 -19.70 -27.36 -5.88
N SER A 662 -20.46 -28.44 -5.77
CA SER A 662 -20.31 -29.67 -6.53
C SER A 662 -21.61 -30.02 -7.25
N ASP A 663 -21.51 -30.71 -8.39
CA ASP A 663 -22.66 -31.29 -9.10
C ASP A 663 -23.22 -32.54 -8.38
N SER A 664 -22.44 -33.14 -7.49
CA SER A 664 -22.82 -34.24 -6.60
C SER A 664 -23.11 -33.77 -5.16
N ASP A 665 -23.64 -34.68 -4.32
CA ASP A 665 -23.79 -34.38 -2.89
C ASP A 665 -22.43 -34.28 -2.21
N ILE A 666 -22.33 -33.35 -1.26
CA ILE A 666 -21.12 -33.14 -0.44
C ILE A 666 -21.43 -33.70 0.95
N PRO A 667 -20.78 -34.81 1.39
CA PRO A 667 -21.03 -35.46 2.68
C PRO A 667 -20.36 -34.68 3.81
N ILE A 668 -20.79 -33.42 4.01
CA ILE A 668 -20.14 -32.48 4.90
C ILE A 668 -20.17 -32.95 6.36
N GLU A 669 -21.18 -33.72 6.75
CA GLU A 669 -21.35 -34.28 8.09
C GLU A 669 -20.25 -35.30 8.40
N ASP A 670 -19.99 -36.21 7.46
CA ASP A 670 -18.97 -37.25 7.57
C ASP A 670 -17.58 -36.61 7.55
N VAL A 671 -17.34 -35.67 6.63
CA VAL A 671 -16.08 -34.94 6.52
C VAL A 671 -15.79 -34.13 7.79
N LEU A 672 -16.80 -33.51 8.41
CA LEU A 672 -16.60 -32.78 9.67
C LEU A 672 -16.20 -33.71 10.82
N ALA A 673 -16.58 -35.00 10.77
CA ALA A 673 -16.12 -36.00 11.73
C ALA A 673 -14.66 -36.44 11.49
N GLU A 674 -14.12 -36.25 10.28
CA GLU A 674 -12.74 -36.57 9.88
C GLU A 674 -11.72 -35.46 10.23
N ASP A 675 -12.03 -34.56 11.17
CA ASP A 675 -11.17 -33.44 11.62
C ASP A 675 -10.73 -32.52 10.45
N LEU A 676 -11.70 -32.04 9.68
CA LEU A 676 -11.51 -31.19 8.51
C LEU A 676 -10.61 -29.96 8.73
N PHE A 677 -10.57 -29.44 9.95
CA PHE A 677 -9.78 -28.27 10.35
C PHE A 677 -8.51 -28.64 11.14
N SER A 678 -8.02 -29.87 11.01
CA SER A 678 -6.81 -30.32 11.69
C SER A 678 -5.59 -29.44 11.38
N LEU A 679 -4.80 -29.16 12.41
CA LEU A 679 -3.48 -28.54 12.27
C LEU A 679 -2.42 -29.54 11.82
N HIS A 680 -2.72 -30.84 11.87
CA HIS A 680 -1.83 -31.88 11.38
C HIS A 680 -1.64 -31.75 9.86
N ASN A 681 -0.40 -31.83 9.38
CA ASN A 681 0.00 -31.67 7.98
C ASN A 681 -0.54 -30.41 7.27
N LEU A 682 -1.00 -29.40 8.00
CA LEU A 682 -1.67 -28.22 7.43
C LEU A 682 -0.84 -27.55 6.33
N LYS A 683 0.48 -27.40 6.55
CA LYS A 683 1.39 -26.79 5.57
C LYS A 683 1.44 -27.61 4.27
N GLU A 684 1.57 -28.93 4.37
CA GLU A 684 1.66 -29.82 3.20
C GLU A 684 0.34 -29.85 2.41
N ASP A 685 -0.79 -29.87 3.12
CA ASP A 685 -2.11 -29.83 2.50
C ASP A 685 -2.35 -28.51 1.75
N ILE A 686 -1.95 -27.37 2.34
CA ILE A 686 -2.05 -26.06 1.67
C ILE A 686 -1.23 -26.06 0.39
N LEU A 687 0.02 -26.51 0.46
CA LEU A 687 0.93 -26.56 -0.69
C LEU A 687 0.42 -27.49 -1.80
N THR A 688 -0.30 -28.55 -1.45
CA THR A 688 -0.90 -29.48 -2.41
C THR A 688 -2.19 -28.93 -3.02
N SER A 689 -3.01 -28.25 -2.21
CA SER A 689 -4.30 -27.71 -2.63
C SER A 689 -4.21 -26.50 -3.58
N ILE A 690 -3.08 -25.81 -3.59
CA ILE A 690 -2.83 -24.63 -4.41
C ILE A 690 -1.66 -24.90 -5.35
N ASN A 691 -1.69 -24.33 -6.56
CA ASN A 691 -0.54 -24.37 -7.46
C ASN A 691 0.57 -23.42 -6.96
N GLU A 692 1.32 -23.86 -5.95
CA GLU A 692 2.45 -23.12 -5.37
C GLU A 692 3.44 -22.71 -6.45
N SER A 693 3.77 -23.63 -7.37
CA SER A 693 4.74 -23.38 -8.44
C SER A 693 4.35 -22.19 -9.31
N GLU A 694 3.08 -22.06 -9.72
CA GLU A 694 2.62 -20.90 -10.49
C GLU A 694 2.59 -19.60 -9.68
N MET A 695 2.26 -19.65 -8.37
CA MET A 695 2.30 -18.46 -7.50
C MET A 695 3.73 -17.99 -7.23
N ALA A 696 4.61 -18.92 -6.85
CA ALA A 696 6.03 -18.67 -6.65
C ALA A 696 6.67 -18.15 -7.94
N LYS A 697 6.35 -18.71 -9.10
CA LYS A 697 6.82 -18.22 -10.41
C LYS A 697 6.32 -16.80 -10.72
N ARG A 698 5.06 -16.48 -10.43
CA ARG A 698 4.55 -15.09 -10.56
C ARG A 698 5.29 -14.15 -9.61
N LYS A 699 5.54 -14.57 -8.37
CA LYS A 699 6.24 -13.77 -7.38
C LYS A 699 7.73 -13.59 -7.72
N PHE A 700 8.33 -14.62 -8.27
CA PHE A 700 9.72 -14.62 -8.72
C PHE A 700 9.97 -13.59 -9.82
N ARG A 701 8.97 -13.26 -10.65
CA ARG A 701 9.07 -12.14 -11.59
C ARG A 701 9.47 -10.84 -10.89
N ASP A 702 8.82 -10.54 -9.77
CA ASP A 702 9.07 -9.31 -9.03
C ASP A 702 10.46 -9.34 -8.40
N ILE A 703 10.83 -10.47 -7.78
CA ILE A 703 12.16 -10.72 -7.20
C ILE A 703 13.26 -10.62 -8.26
N ALA A 704 13.07 -11.22 -9.43
CA ALA A 704 14.03 -11.18 -10.54
C ALA A 704 14.19 -9.75 -11.10
N SER A 705 13.12 -8.95 -11.12
CA SER A 705 13.21 -7.53 -11.48
C SER A 705 14.00 -6.74 -10.44
N ILE A 706 13.75 -6.96 -9.14
CA ILE A 706 14.42 -6.26 -8.03
C ILE A 706 15.90 -6.66 -7.94
N ALA A 707 16.21 -7.95 -8.04
CA ALA A 707 17.59 -8.47 -8.08
C ALA A 707 18.36 -8.06 -9.35
N GLY A 708 17.69 -7.41 -10.31
CA GLY A 708 18.26 -6.94 -11.57
C GLY A 708 18.66 -8.08 -12.51
N LEU A 709 17.98 -9.24 -12.44
CA LEU A 709 18.11 -10.32 -13.41
C LEU A 709 17.38 -9.98 -14.71
N VAL A 710 16.30 -9.21 -14.60
CA VAL A 710 15.48 -8.81 -15.73
C VAL A 710 15.61 -7.30 -15.94
N PHE A 711 15.99 -6.88 -17.15
CA PHE A 711 16.11 -5.47 -17.51
C PHE A 711 14.84 -4.99 -18.22
N GLN A 712 14.23 -3.89 -17.75
CA GLN A 712 12.96 -3.39 -18.28
C GLN A 712 13.09 -2.55 -19.57
N GLY A 713 14.32 -2.28 -20.01
CA GLY A 713 14.62 -1.53 -21.23
C GLY A 713 15.14 -0.13 -20.98
N TYR A 714 15.55 0.54 -22.06
CA TYR A 714 16.08 1.91 -22.01
C TYR A 714 14.95 2.94 -22.20
N PRO A 715 15.13 4.19 -21.74
CA PRO A 715 14.20 5.27 -22.05
C PRO A 715 13.94 5.37 -23.57
N GLY A 716 12.68 5.25 -23.98
CA GLY A 716 12.26 5.25 -25.39
C GLY A 716 12.34 3.90 -26.12
N LYS A 717 12.91 2.87 -25.49
CA LYS A 717 12.95 1.48 -25.98
C LYS A 717 12.68 0.49 -24.84
N PRO A 718 11.46 0.48 -24.26
CA PRO A 718 11.07 -0.48 -23.22
C PRO A 718 10.94 -1.89 -23.81
N ILE A 719 11.20 -2.90 -23.00
CA ILE A 719 10.95 -4.31 -23.35
C ILE A 719 9.49 -4.66 -23.03
N THR A 720 8.87 -5.48 -23.87
CA THR A 720 7.47 -5.89 -23.66
C THR A 720 7.37 -6.84 -22.48
N ASN A 721 6.25 -6.77 -21.73
CA ASN A 721 6.10 -7.59 -20.53
C ASN A 721 6.02 -9.08 -20.84
N ARG A 722 5.42 -9.46 -21.97
CA ARG A 722 5.43 -10.87 -22.40
C ARG A 722 6.85 -11.42 -22.51
N HIS A 723 7.80 -10.58 -22.97
CA HIS A 723 9.21 -10.97 -23.00
C HIS A 723 9.80 -11.03 -21.59
N LEU A 724 9.56 -10.03 -20.74
CA LEU A 724 10.04 -10.04 -19.34
C LEU A 724 9.53 -11.26 -18.55
N GLN A 725 8.24 -11.60 -18.70
CA GLN A 725 7.61 -12.78 -18.09
C GLN A 725 8.20 -14.09 -18.62
N ALA A 726 8.45 -14.16 -19.93
CA ALA A 726 9.11 -15.32 -20.52
C ALA A 726 10.53 -15.49 -19.94
N THR A 727 11.31 -14.41 -19.88
CA THR A 727 12.66 -14.42 -19.31
C THR A 727 12.66 -14.80 -17.83
N SER A 728 11.79 -14.20 -17.01
CA SER A 728 11.70 -14.56 -15.58
C SER A 728 11.24 -16.00 -15.38
N GLY A 729 10.32 -16.49 -16.21
CA GLY A 729 9.85 -17.87 -16.17
C GLY A 729 10.94 -18.88 -16.55
N ILE A 730 11.80 -18.55 -17.52
CA ILE A 730 12.97 -19.36 -17.88
C ILE A 730 13.96 -19.39 -16.71
N LEU A 731 14.29 -18.23 -16.13
CA LEU A 731 15.20 -18.16 -14.98
C LEU A 731 14.68 -18.94 -13.77
N TYR A 732 13.38 -18.87 -13.50
CA TYR A 732 12.74 -19.67 -12.46
C TYR A 732 12.93 -21.17 -12.71
N GLY A 733 12.68 -21.64 -13.94
CA GLY A 733 12.89 -23.06 -14.30
C GLY A 733 14.33 -23.49 -14.19
N VAL A 734 15.28 -22.64 -14.61
CA VAL A 734 16.72 -22.91 -14.48
C VAL A 734 17.12 -23.06 -13.01
N PHE A 735 16.68 -22.18 -12.12
CA PHE A 735 16.97 -22.33 -10.69
C PHE A 735 16.30 -23.57 -10.11
N GLN A 736 15.04 -23.83 -10.45
CA GLN A 736 14.34 -25.01 -9.95
C GLN A 736 15.03 -26.33 -10.34
N GLU A 737 15.60 -26.41 -11.55
CA GLU A 737 16.24 -27.63 -12.07
C GLU A 737 17.72 -27.75 -11.69
N TYR A 738 18.47 -26.64 -11.70
CA TYR A 738 19.94 -26.66 -11.59
C TYR A 738 20.49 -25.97 -10.32
N ASP A 739 19.71 -25.20 -9.58
CA ASP A 739 20.09 -24.53 -8.32
C ASP A 739 18.89 -24.39 -7.37
N PRO A 740 18.34 -25.51 -6.87
CA PRO A 740 17.12 -25.51 -6.06
C PRO A 740 17.30 -24.82 -4.69
N GLU A 741 18.54 -24.65 -4.24
CA GLU A 741 18.92 -23.94 -3.00
C GLU A 741 19.10 -22.43 -3.23
N ASN A 742 18.75 -21.91 -4.42
CA ASN A 742 18.89 -20.49 -4.72
C ASN A 742 18.05 -19.61 -3.77
N LEU A 743 18.68 -18.66 -3.07
CA LEU A 743 17.97 -17.84 -2.08
C LEU A 743 16.89 -16.92 -2.70
N LEU A 744 16.96 -16.58 -3.99
CA LEU A 744 15.87 -15.85 -4.67
C LEU A 744 14.67 -16.75 -4.95
N LEU A 745 14.91 -18.04 -5.21
CA LEU A 745 13.86 -19.04 -5.38
C LEU A 745 13.16 -19.29 -4.04
N GLU A 746 13.93 -19.53 -2.98
CA GLU A 746 13.41 -19.69 -1.61
C GLU A 746 12.62 -18.44 -1.18
N GLN A 747 13.17 -17.24 -1.44
CA GLN A 747 12.46 -15.99 -1.17
C GLN A 747 11.13 -15.89 -1.94
N ALA A 748 11.08 -16.34 -3.19
CA ALA A 748 9.85 -16.31 -4.00
C ALA A 748 8.76 -17.23 -3.43
N GLN A 749 9.15 -18.43 -3.00
CA GLN A 749 8.25 -19.36 -2.31
C GLN A 749 7.77 -18.75 -1.00
N LYS A 750 8.70 -18.31 -0.12
CA LYS A 750 8.35 -17.71 1.18
C LYS A 750 7.43 -16.50 1.04
N GLU A 751 7.73 -15.57 0.15
CA GLU A 751 6.86 -14.40 -0.03
C GLU A 751 5.52 -14.73 -0.69
N ALA A 752 5.45 -15.74 -1.57
CA ALA A 752 4.15 -16.23 -2.07
C ALA A 752 3.30 -16.77 -0.91
N LEU A 753 3.90 -17.54 0.00
CA LEU A 753 3.22 -18.08 1.19
C LEU A 753 2.82 -16.98 2.20
N THR A 754 3.71 -16.05 2.53
CA THR A 754 3.40 -15.04 3.56
C THR A 754 2.49 -13.93 3.04
N MET A 755 2.72 -13.42 1.82
CA MET A 755 2.02 -12.23 1.33
C MET A 755 0.75 -12.53 0.56
N GLN A 756 0.78 -13.55 -0.31
CA GLN A 756 -0.39 -13.91 -1.10
C GLN A 756 -1.25 -14.92 -0.36
N MET A 757 -0.63 -15.85 0.38
CA MET A 757 -1.37 -16.84 1.15
C MET A 757 -1.71 -16.42 2.59
N GLU A 758 -1.23 -15.26 3.08
CA GLU A 758 -1.45 -14.83 4.48
C GLU A 758 -1.27 -15.98 5.50
N HIS A 759 -0.28 -16.85 5.27
CA HIS A 759 -0.20 -18.18 5.89
C HIS A 759 -0.33 -18.15 7.42
N ASP A 760 0.30 -17.19 8.09
CA ASP A 760 0.22 -17.06 9.54
C ASP A 760 -1.20 -16.72 10.01
N ARG A 761 -1.91 -15.87 9.28
CA ARG A 761 -3.33 -15.56 9.54
C ARG A 761 -4.23 -16.76 9.30
N LEU A 762 -3.94 -17.59 8.29
CA LEU A 762 -4.67 -18.83 8.06
C LEU A 762 -4.48 -19.80 9.22
N ILE A 763 -3.25 -19.97 9.73
CA ILE A 763 -2.99 -20.81 10.91
C ILE A 763 -3.78 -20.28 12.12
N GLU A 764 -3.76 -18.97 12.36
CA GLU A 764 -4.55 -18.35 13.43
C GLU A 764 -6.06 -18.58 13.25
N ALA A 765 -6.56 -18.47 12.01
CA ALA A 765 -7.94 -18.74 11.68
C ALA A 765 -8.33 -20.21 11.94
N VAL A 766 -7.50 -21.18 11.53
CA VAL A 766 -7.75 -22.61 11.75
C VAL A 766 -7.70 -22.94 13.25
N LYS A 767 -6.71 -22.42 13.99
CA LYS A 767 -6.65 -22.54 15.46
C LYS A 767 -7.93 -22.02 16.11
N ARG A 768 -8.35 -20.82 15.72
CA ARG A 768 -9.59 -20.22 16.20
C ARG A 768 -10.81 -21.09 15.86
N ILE A 769 -10.92 -21.59 14.62
CA ILE A 769 -12.02 -22.46 14.21
C ILE A 769 -12.08 -23.74 15.06
N ASN A 770 -10.93 -24.32 15.42
CA ASN A 770 -10.87 -25.49 16.29
C ASN A 770 -11.35 -25.21 17.73
N ASP A 771 -11.25 -23.96 18.18
CA ASP A 771 -11.81 -23.50 19.46
C ASP A 771 -13.31 -23.11 19.37
N GLN A 772 -13.90 -23.13 18.16
CA GLN A 772 -15.29 -22.78 17.93
C GLN A 772 -16.22 -24.00 17.92
N LYS A 773 -17.49 -23.74 18.24
CA LYS A 773 -18.57 -24.67 17.96
C LYS A 773 -18.92 -24.60 16.48
N ILE A 774 -18.73 -25.70 15.76
CA ILE A 774 -19.18 -25.82 14.36
C ILE A 774 -20.69 -26.08 14.37
N ILE A 775 -21.45 -25.26 13.64
CA ILE A 775 -22.89 -25.42 13.46
C ILE A 775 -23.20 -25.55 11.97
N LEU A 776 -23.68 -26.73 11.58
CA LEU A 776 -24.20 -26.99 10.24
C LEU A 776 -25.71 -26.70 10.18
N LYS A 777 -26.13 -25.94 9.17
CA LYS A 777 -27.53 -25.63 8.87
C LYS A 777 -27.88 -26.05 7.45
N TYR A 778 -28.98 -26.79 7.30
CA TYR A 778 -29.57 -27.03 5.98
C TYR A 778 -30.55 -25.92 5.67
N THR A 779 -30.42 -25.33 4.50
CA THR A 779 -31.29 -24.24 4.07
C THR A 779 -31.99 -24.62 2.77
N ASN A 780 -33.27 -24.28 2.68
CA ASN A 780 -34.10 -24.57 1.50
C ASN A 780 -33.94 -23.51 0.40
N LYS A 781 -33.33 -22.37 0.72
CA LYS A 781 -33.09 -21.23 -0.16
C LYS A 781 -31.79 -20.57 0.27
N PHE A 782 -31.10 -19.92 -0.67
CA PHE A 782 -29.92 -19.13 -0.34
C PHE A 782 -30.25 -18.05 0.70
N THR A 783 -29.40 -17.96 1.71
CA THR A 783 -29.50 -17.02 2.82
C THR A 783 -28.94 -15.64 2.43
N PRO A 784 -29.24 -14.57 3.19
CA PRO A 784 -28.61 -13.28 3.00
C PRO A 784 -27.07 -13.30 3.00
N PHE A 785 -26.46 -14.21 3.78
CA PHE A 785 -25.00 -14.37 3.82
C PHE A 785 -24.45 -15.16 2.63
N ALA A 786 -25.18 -16.19 2.16
CA ALA A 786 -24.77 -17.00 1.00
C ALA A 786 -24.84 -16.19 -0.31
N PHE A 787 -25.84 -15.31 -0.42
CA PHE A 787 -26.14 -14.55 -1.62
C PHE A 787 -24.95 -13.76 -2.21
N PRO A 788 -24.23 -12.90 -1.44
CA PRO A 788 -23.08 -12.16 -1.99
C PRO A 788 -21.93 -13.05 -2.44
N ILE A 789 -21.72 -14.22 -1.83
CA ILE A 789 -20.68 -15.19 -2.26
C ILE A 789 -21.06 -15.77 -3.63
N MET A 790 -22.31 -16.20 -3.77
CA MET A 790 -22.87 -16.72 -5.01
C MET A 790 -22.82 -15.67 -6.14
N VAL A 791 -23.10 -14.40 -5.87
CA VAL A 791 -22.99 -13.33 -6.88
C VAL A 791 -21.55 -13.15 -7.37
N ASP A 792 -20.55 -13.29 -6.49
CA ASP A 792 -19.15 -13.23 -6.88
C ASP A 792 -18.76 -14.41 -7.80
N ARG A 793 -19.37 -15.59 -7.65
CA ARG A 793 -19.25 -16.71 -8.61
C ARG A 793 -19.81 -16.33 -9.99
N LEU A 794 -20.98 -15.69 -10.05
CA LEU A 794 -21.57 -15.32 -11.35
C LEU A 794 -20.69 -14.35 -12.14
N ARG A 795 -19.84 -13.56 -11.48
CA ARG A 795 -18.88 -12.65 -12.12
C ARG A 795 -17.78 -13.36 -12.91
N SER A 796 -17.46 -14.61 -12.58
CA SER A 796 -16.46 -15.40 -13.32
C SER A 796 -17.07 -16.13 -14.52
N THR A 797 -18.40 -16.16 -14.64
CA THR A 797 -19.12 -16.81 -15.74
C THR A 797 -19.33 -15.87 -16.94
N LEU A 798 -19.03 -16.35 -18.15
CA LEU A 798 -19.32 -15.62 -19.39
C LEU A 798 -20.83 -15.71 -19.69
N SER A 799 -21.50 -14.56 -19.88
CA SER A 799 -22.93 -14.50 -20.20
C SER A 799 -23.24 -13.33 -21.14
N SER A 800 -24.29 -13.47 -21.94
CA SER A 800 -24.85 -12.39 -22.76
C SER A 800 -25.79 -11.45 -21.99
N GLU A 801 -26.29 -11.87 -20.82
CA GLU A 801 -27.06 -11.01 -19.92
C GLU A 801 -26.13 -10.20 -19.01
N SER A 802 -26.56 -8.99 -18.63
CA SER A 802 -25.83 -8.21 -17.65
C SER A 802 -25.87 -8.89 -16.28
N LEU A 803 -24.82 -8.72 -15.47
CA LEU A 803 -24.80 -9.26 -14.11
C LEU A 803 -25.97 -8.73 -13.27
N GLU A 804 -26.31 -7.45 -13.44
CA GLU A 804 -27.39 -6.80 -12.70
C GLU A 804 -28.75 -7.44 -13.00
N ASP A 805 -29.06 -7.70 -14.28
CA ASP A 805 -30.32 -8.36 -14.67
C ASP A 805 -30.42 -9.77 -14.08
N ARG A 806 -29.30 -10.51 -14.08
CA ARG A 806 -29.23 -11.86 -13.49
C ARG A 806 -29.49 -11.80 -11.98
N VAL A 807 -28.86 -10.87 -11.27
CA VAL A 807 -29.04 -10.69 -9.82
C VAL A 807 -30.47 -10.31 -9.47
N LEU A 808 -31.09 -9.37 -10.20
CA LEU A 808 -32.48 -8.97 -9.98
C LEU A 808 -33.46 -10.14 -10.16
N LYS A 809 -33.27 -10.96 -11.20
CA LYS A 809 -34.06 -12.19 -11.41
C LYS A 809 -33.92 -13.17 -10.24
N MET A 810 -32.74 -13.28 -9.64
CA MET A 810 -32.49 -14.16 -8.49
C MET A 810 -33.13 -13.62 -7.22
N GLN A 811 -32.98 -12.33 -6.92
CA GLN A 811 -33.65 -11.68 -5.78
C GLN A 811 -35.17 -11.89 -5.85
N ALA A 812 -35.78 -11.69 -7.03
CA ALA A 812 -37.21 -11.90 -7.23
C ALA A 812 -37.67 -13.36 -7.01
N ARG A 813 -36.79 -14.35 -7.22
CA ARG A 813 -37.07 -15.76 -6.94
C ARG A 813 -36.92 -16.13 -5.46
N LEU A 814 -36.06 -15.45 -4.73
CA LEU A 814 -35.80 -15.70 -3.30
C LEU A 814 -36.85 -15.07 -2.39
N ILE A 815 -37.44 -13.95 -2.82
CA ILE A 815 -38.51 -13.24 -2.09
C ILE A 815 -39.86 -13.97 -2.18
N LYS A 816 -40.08 -14.78 -3.25
CA LYS A 816 -41.17 -15.75 -3.34
C LYS A 816 -40.79 -17.00 -2.56
#